data_AF-A0A2D6FKC2-F1
#
_entry.id   AF-A0A2D6FKC2-F1
#
_cell.length_a   1.000
_cell.length_b   1.000
_cell.length_c   1.000
_cell.angle_alpha   90.00
_cell.angle_beta   90.00
_cell.angle_gamma   90.00
#
_symmetry.space_group_name_H-M   'P 1'
#
loop_
_entity.id
_entity.type
_entity.pdbx_description
1 polymer ?
#
loop_
_entity_poly.entity_id
_entity_poly.type
_entity_poly.pdbx_seq_one_letter_code
_entity_poly.pdbx_strand_id
1 'polypeptide(L)'
;MRTIVLNAKSYKVTGEITQRAINPFRGKLGGTGSLEFSDFGQASIEEYHDFRNGIGLQSELPSESNRLWFTEGIDFSTARSAVLSSLVNTADYADWAASTAYSLLNFRIPTTPDGNVYECTNAGTSGGSEPSWDTTVGNTTVDNTVTWTCRNYLAPIKIIDFQDNTYVIQSSRILKWDGTNLDGVDNGEGITLTLRPNADNTNGFETTTDGGGVHYTEVDEATADDDSTKVSFTGNNGNKSQRDLYDIPDPAVTEGTITQVKVYIRWKAVGAGEAGFGGKVSIKTGGTTYESSVSVFDDNVWRTLSNTWTTNPDTSSAWTWAEIRDLLIGGFVSARDDSGTYSGHLSQVYAEILYKPTTYDAIVVTDTTDEYLVVASPSQAIYTPDGTTWSNLVGCQGHLAFLDKKLHGIDIDGRTVRSSPTNNIDGTWTTFDLTGNFGTVYRMFSGKLLADSTPALYFTSNRGLFSIDISNELAYQQEVNYPPRTNAGRSGMYWNANLWVATGAGITKIAPSLATSIGTDQDDGLPSGYQGDVYDMLPVGNWLVFCVNGGSSDKSSIFKRNSSLGGNLQVYTGATNKPIACMHHSPSSLYTNGRLWFGEDTSVKYMMFPDTTSNVKQISTFEYVDDSGGSPYSQLPIFRKLAAISKTALGIAAITKSCDANEYIELYYGLNGASPTTAVGTGSFKTSPKPTTLLFNSGLGTVFYTIQFAIRLIRGSTNTNSPELESLMFYYLPTPTRISGWVCNIEAIGEYADQTFTDFETILDTNTLVAFYPSGDTNKTSYNVKLTQMPSRAWWEEQGGREGAFQVVLEEIFEG
;
A
#
# COMPACT_ATOMS: atom_id res chain seq x y z
N MET A 1 5.89 71.46 -15.00
CA MET A 1 5.59 70.81 -13.70
C MET A 1 5.61 69.31 -13.93
N ARG A 2 6.27 68.55 -13.05
CA ARG A 2 6.18 67.07 -13.05
C ARG A 2 5.05 66.65 -12.12
N THR A 3 4.24 65.70 -12.54
CA THR A 3 3.15 65.13 -11.76
C THR A 3 3.39 63.64 -11.55
N ILE A 4 2.90 63.10 -10.45
CA ILE A 4 2.73 61.66 -10.23
C ILE A 4 1.25 61.34 -10.14
N VAL A 5 0.87 60.10 -10.43
CA VAL A 5 -0.46 59.61 -10.09
C VAL A 5 -0.33 58.55 -9.00
N LEU A 6 -1.05 58.73 -7.90
CA LEU A 6 -1.11 57.78 -6.80
C LEU A 6 -2.58 57.56 -6.43
N ASN A 7 -3.02 56.31 -6.42
CA ASN A 7 -4.41 55.94 -6.14
C ASN A 7 -5.44 56.73 -7.00
N ALA A 8 -5.22 56.75 -8.31
CA ALA A 8 -6.04 57.48 -9.30
C ALA A 8 -6.10 59.02 -9.15
N LYS A 9 -5.33 59.62 -8.23
CA LYS A 9 -5.22 61.07 -8.05
C LYS A 9 -3.87 61.60 -8.52
N SER A 10 -3.88 62.77 -9.16
CA SER A 10 -2.67 63.41 -9.67
C SER A 10 -2.11 64.42 -8.67
N TYR A 11 -0.82 64.31 -8.34
CA TYR A 11 -0.13 65.21 -7.41
C TYR A 11 1.05 65.88 -8.09
N LYS A 12 1.26 67.16 -7.79
CA LYS A 12 2.42 67.92 -8.26
C LYS A 12 3.63 67.59 -7.39
N VAL A 13 4.79 67.45 -8.03
CA VAL A 13 6.06 67.14 -7.34
C VAL A 13 7.04 68.29 -7.53
N THR A 14 7.72 68.67 -6.44
CA THR A 14 8.85 69.59 -6.46
C THR A 14 10.18 68.82 -6.42
N GLY A 15 11.16 69.25 -7.22
CA GLY A 15 12.44 68.55 -7.33
C GLY A 15 12.40 67.25 -8.15
N GLU A 16 13.38 66.38 -7.94
CA GLU A 16 13.50 65.10 -8.65
C GLU A 16 12.81 63.96 -7.90
N ILE A 17 12.13 63.08 -8.65
CA ILE A 17 11.64 61.80 -8.12
C ILE A 17 12.84 60.86 -8.10
N THR A 18 13.26 60.43 -6.91
CA THR A 18 14.40 59.52 -6.77
C THR A 18 13.89 58.09 -6.68
N GLN A 19 14.15 57.28 -7.69
CA GLN A 19 13.94 55.82 -7.62
C GLN A 19 15.14 55.18 -6.90
N ARG A 20 14.87 54.27 -5.96
CA ARG A 20 15.86 53.51 -5.20
C ARG A 20 15.57 52.02 -5.30
N ALA A 21 16.60 51.20 -5.33
CA ALA A 21 16.42 49.76 -5.19
C ALA A 21 16.20 49.43 -3.71
N ILE A 22 15.14 48.68 -3.39
CA ILE A 22 14.86 48.17 -2.05
C ILE A 22 15.30 46.72 -1.99
N ASN A 23 16.03 46.36 -0.94
CA ASN A 23 16.30 44.96 -0.64
C ASN A 23 15.04 44.35 0.02
N PRO A 24 14.46 43.25 -0.51
CA PRO A 24 13.30 42.59 0.11
C PRO A 24 13.52 42.14 1.55
N PHE A 25 14.78 41.97 1.99
CA PHE A 25 15.09 41.57 3.36
C PHE A 25 15.20 42.80 4.27
N ARG A 26 14.26 42.92 5.23
CA ARG A 26 14.23 44.00 6.22
C ARG A 26 15.46 43.95 7.14
N GLY A 27 16.26 45.02 7.16
CA GLY A 27 17.26 45.25 8.20
C GLY A 27 16.60 45.56 9.55
N LYS A 28 17.22 45.13 10.65
CA LYS A 28 16.76 45.42 12.02
C LYS A 28 17.28 46.80 12.48
N LEU A 29 16.46 47.53 13.26
CA LEU A 29 16.89 48.69 14.05
C LEU A 29 17.80 48.23 15.20
N GLY A 30 19.07 48.62 15.17
CA GLY A 30 19.98 48.53 16.32
C GLY A 30 19.60 49.54 17.41
N GLY A 31 19.88 49.21 18.67
CA GLY A 31 19.39 49.90 19.87
C GLY A 31 19.82 51.37 20.08
N THR A 32 20.48 52.01 19.11
CA THR A 32 20.96 53.40 19.18
C THR A 32 20.51 54.28 18.00
N GLY A 33 19.64 53.79 17.12
CA GLY A 33 18.93 54.65 16.16
C GLY A 33 19.76 55.22 14.99
N SER A 34 20.99 54.73 14.77
CA SER A 34 21.79 55.05 13.58
C SER A 34 21.82 53.88 12.59
N LEU A 35 21.76 54.20 11.28
CA LEU A 35 21.94 53.26 10.18
C LEU A 35 23.42 52.85 10.08
N GLU A 36 23.80 51.69 10.59
CA GLU A 36 25.12 51.11 10.32
C GLU A 36 25.05 50.22 9.07
N PHE A 37 25.89 50.53 8.07
CA PHE A 37 26.03 49.78 6.80
C PHE A 37 27.26 48.86 6.81
N SER A 38 27.65 48.31 7.95
CA SER A 38 28.72 47.30 8.00
C SER A 38 28.09 45.92 7.92
N ASP A 39 28.29 45.32 6.73
CA ASP A 39 28.05 43.93 6.33
C ASP A 39 26.72 43.61 5.61
N PHE A 40 26.53 44.27 4.46
CA PHE A 40 26.00 43.59 3.27
C PHE A 40 26.93 43.85 2.08
N GLY A 41 28.06 43.14 2.05
CA GLY A 41 28.78 42.93 0.80
C GLY A 41 27.93 42.03 -0.12
N GLN A 42 27.78 42.45 -1.38
CA GLN A 42 27.42 41.67 -2.57
C GLN A 42 26.65 40.35 -2.31
N ALA A 43 25.34 40.32 -2.64
CA ALA A 43 24.44 39.15 -2.66
C ALA A 43 25.09 37.86 -2.12
N SER A 44 24.90 37.59 -0.82
CA SER A 44 25.57 36.49 -0.13
C SER A 44 25.34 35.16 -0.86
N ILE A 45 26.44 34.54 -1.30
CA ILE A 45 26.45 33.13 -1.71
C ILE A 45 25.97 32.32 -0.50
N GLU A 46 24.86 31.61 -0.63
CA GLU A 46 24.45 30.65 0.39
C GLU A 46 25.25 29.36 0.17
N GLU A 47 26.09 29.00 1.14
CA GLU A 47 26.84 27.75 1.18
C GLU A 47 26.01 26.70 1.93
N TYR A 48 25.57 25.67 1.22
CA TYR A 48 24.89 24.54 1.85
C TYR A 48 25.87 23.38 2.02
N HIS A 49 26.23 23.12 3.28
CA HIS A 49 26.91 21.89 3.65
C HIS A 49 25.84 20.80 3.75
N ASP A 50 25.90 19.84 2.83
CA ASP A 50 25.12 18.59 2.78
C ASP A 50 23.76 18.69 2.04
N PHE A 51 23.41 17.71 1.20
CA PHE A 51 22.18 17.64 0.40
C PHE A 51 20.97 17.22 1.26
N ARG A 52 20.75 17.91 2.38
CA ARG A 52 19.73 17.55 3.36
C ARG A 52 18.32 17.85 2.87
N ASN A 53 17.64 16.80 2.41
CA ASN A 53 16.26 16.47 2.81
C ASN A 53 16.33 15.22 3.73
N GLY A 54 17.08 15.33 4.82
CA GLY A 54 17.26 14.27 5.80
C GLY A 54 18.67 14.20 6.37
N ILE A 55 18.77 14.36 7.71
CA ILE A 55 19.93 14.20 8.61
C ILE A 55 20.70 15.50 8.94
N GLY A 56 20.43 16.07 10.13
CA GLY A 56 21.40 16.85 10.91
C GLY A 56 20.87 18.16 11.55
N LEU A 57 20.67 18.15 12.88
CA LEU A 57 20.53 19.34 13.73
C LEU A 57 21.82 20.19 13.72
N GLN A 58 21.66 21.50 13.91
CA GLN A 58 22.71 22.47 14.14
C GLN A 58 23.50 22.12 15.42
N SER A 59 24.81 21.88 15.31
CA SER A 59 25.71 21.84 16.47
C SER A 59 26.28 23.23 16.70
N GLU A 60 25.84 23.91 17.76
CA GLU A 60 26.46 25.15 18.26
C GLU A 60 27.73 24.91 19.11
N LEU A 61 28.51 23.86 18.84
CA LEU A 61 29.77 23.63 19.54
C LEU A 61 30.96 23.39 18.60
N PRO A 62 32.14 23.94 18.93
CA PRO A 62 33.31 23.97 18.05
C PRO A 62 33.98 22.61 17.94
N SER A 63 34.48 22.34 16.73
CA SER A 63 35.59 21.44 16.36
C SER A 63 35.89 20.26 17.30
N GLU A 64 35.50 19.06 16.88
CA GLU A 64 36.32 17.83 16.83
C GLU A 64 35.53 16.55 16.46
N SER A 65 34.31 16.65 15.92
CA SER A 65 33.56 15.48 15.41
C SER A 65 32.69 15.80 14.19
N ASN A 66 33.31 16.29 13.12
CA ASN A 66 32.67 16.41 11.80
C ASN A 66 32.64 15.04 11.07
N ARG A 67 31.71 14.15 11.46
CA ARG A 67 31.40 12.92 10.71
C ARG A 67 29.90 12.86 10.38
N LEU A 68 29.59 12.96 9.09
CA LEU A 68 28.28 12.64 8.50
C LEU A 68 28.21 11.12 8.27
N TRP A 69 27.09 10.51 8.67
CA TRP A 69 26.84 9.07 8.56
C TRP A 69 25.70 8.83 7.55
N PHE A 70 26.00 8.15 6.44
CA PHE A 70 24.99 7.63 5.51
C PHE A 70 24.67 6.19 5.88
N THR A 71 23.39 5.83 5.86
CA THR A 71 22.92 4.44 5.91
C THR A 71 21.66 4.40 5.05
N GLU A 72 21.60 3.77 3.88
CA GLU A 72 22.18 2.49 3.49
C GLU A 72 22.92 2.58 2.14
N GLY A 73 24.00 1.81 2.01
CA GLY A 73 24.76 1.66 0.77
C GLY A 73 26.11 2.40 0.70
N ILE A 74 26.72 2.84 1.81
CA ILE A 74 28.12 3.28 1.81
C ILE A 74 28.84 2.87 3.09
N ASP A 75 29.74 1.89 3.01
CA ASP A 75 30.69 1.56 4.08
C ASP A 75 32.11 1.65 3.56
N PHE A 76 32.90 2.36 4.34
CA PHE A 76 34.28 2.76 4.07
C PHE A 76 35.31 1.83 4.71
N SER A 77 34.91 0.68 5.27
CA SER A 77 35.83 -0.22 5.98
C SER A 77 36.36 -1.37 5.10
N THR A 78 36.00 -1.41 3.82
CA THR A 78 37.00 -1.61 2.75
C THR A 78 37.12 -0.27 2.05
N ALA A 79 38.32 0.09 1.60
CA ALA A 79 38.40 1.15 0.59
C ALA A 79 37.41 0.78 -0.51
N ARG A 80 36.48 1.70 -0.82
CA ARG A 80 35.69 1.77 -2.06
C ARG A 80 34.35 1.03 -2.19
N SER A 81 33.24 1.74 -1.94
CA SER A 81 32.05 1.67 -2.82
C SER A 81 30.98 2.69 -2.45
N ALA A 82 30.32 3.30 -3.44
CA ALA A 82 28.96 3.81 -3.32
C ALA A 82 28.05 2.87 -4.11
N VAL A 83 27.01 2.36 -3.47
CA VAL A 83 26.18 1.26 -3.98
C VAL A 83 25.05 1.77 -4.89
N LEU A 84 24.90 1.11 -6.04
CA LEU A 84 23.73 1.18 -6.95
C LEU A 84 22.46 0.70 -6.22
N SER A 85 21.29 1.20 -6.62
CA SER A 85 20.01 0.69 -6.09
C SER A 85 19.94 -0.84 -6.18
N SER A 86 19.33 -1.49 -5.19
CA SER A 86 19.16 -2.95 -5.22
C SER A 86 18.32 -3.34 -6.43
N LEU A 87 18.72 -4.43 -7.10
CA LEU A 87 17.94 -5.00 -8.18
C LEU A 87 16.61 -5.50 -7.63
N VAL A 88 15.52 -4.98 -8.18
CA VAL A 88 14.17 -5.50 -7.90
C VAL A 88 13.90 -6.62 -8.87
N ASN A 89 13.82 -7.83 -8.34
CA ASN A 89 13.46 -9.02 -9.08
C ASN A 89 11.97 -9.28 -8.95
N THR A 90 11.38 -9.81 -10.02
CA THR A 90 10.03 -10.36 -10.01
C THR A 90 10.13 -11.83 -9.59
N ALA A 91 9.39 -12.22 -8.55
CA ALA A 91 9.28 -13.59 -8.06
C ALA A 91 7.85 -14.06 -8.23
N ASP A 92 7.48 -14.34 -9.48
CA ASP A 92 6.10 -14.62 -9.84
C ASP A 92 5.94 -16.04 -10.41
N TYR A 93 4.78 -16.32 -10.98
CA TYR A 93 4.54 -17.53 -11.76
C TYR A 93 5.45 -17.60 -13.00
N ALA A 94 5.86 -18.82 -13.36
CA ALA A 94 6.68 -19.05 -14.55
C ALA A 94 5.85 -19.03 -15.83
N ASP A 95 6.46 -18.62 -16.94
CA ASP A 95 5.88 -18.81 -18.27
C ASP A 95 5.72 -20.31 -18.60
N TRP A 96 4.71 -20.64 -19.40
CA TRP A 96 4.56 -21.97 -19.97
C TRP A 96 5.80 -22.35 -20.81
N ALA A 97 6.20 -23.62 -20.74
CA ALA A 97 7.33 -24.17 -21.48
C ALA A 97 6.93 -25.44 -22.24
N ALA A 98 7.43 -25.57 -23.48
CA ALA A 98 7.15 -26.71 -24.34
C ALA A 98 7.81 -28.00 -23.84
N SER A 99 7.15 -29.14 -24.06
CA SER A 99 7.67 -30.49 -23.76
C SER A 99 8.23 -30.63 -22.33
N THR A 100 7.59 -29.96 -21.37
CA THR A 100 8.03 -29.84 -19.99
C THR A 100 7.12 -30.67 -19.09
N ALA A 101 7.72 -31.42 -18.16
CA ALA A 101 6.97 -32.18 -17.16
C ALA A 101 6.50 -31.25 -16.04
N TYR A 102 5.21 -31.32 -15.73
CA TYR A 102 4.57 -30.54 -14.68
C TYR A 102 3.92 -31.45 -13.65
N SER A 103 4.13 -31.11 -12.38
CA SER A 103 3.49 -31.73 -11.22
C SER A 103 2.18 -31.02 -10.89
N LEU A 104 1.32 -31.68 -10.11
CA LEU A 104 0.13 -31.03 -9.56
C LEU A 104 0.52 -29.74 -8.82
N LEU A 105 -0.34 -28.73 -8.91
CA LEU A 105 -0.18 -27.41 -8.29
C LEU A 105 0.96 -26.56 -8.83
N ASN A 106 1.62 -26.98 -9.92
CA ASN A 106 2.42 -26.04 -10.70
C ASN A 106 1.52 -25.00 -11.35
N PHE A 107 1.92 -23.72 -11.30
CA PHE A 107 1.19 -22.61 -11.89
C PHE A 107 1.97 -21.98 -13.03
N ARG A 108 1.36 -21.83 -14.19
CA ARG A 108 1.99 -21.19 -15.35
C ARG A 108 1.17 -20.05 -15.90
N ILE A 109 1.84 -19.05 -16.45
CA ILE A 109 1.22 -17.99 -17.25
C ILE A 109 1.48 -18.24 -18.73
N PRO A 110 0.56 -17.84 -19.63
CA PRO A 110 0.80 -17.96 -21.06
C PRO A 110 2.01 -17.13 -21.49
N THR A 111 2.68 -17.52 -22.57
CA THR A 111 3.84 -16.75 -23.09
C THR A 111 3.45 -15.33 -23.54
N THR A 112 2.15 -15.13 -23.83
CA THR A 112 1.53 -13.81 -23.96
C THR A 112 0.49 -13.66 -22.85
N PRO A 113 0.79 -12.93 -21.76
CA PRO A 113 -0.10 -12.83 -20.60
C PRO A 113 -1.50 -12.36 -20.97
N ASP A 114 -2.52 -13.09 -20.51
CA ASP A 114 -3.94 -12.82 -20.75
C ASP A 114 -4.69 -12.29 -19.50
N GLY A 115 -3.97 -12.15 -18.38
CA GLY A 115 -4.50 -11.72 -17.09
C GLY A 115 -4.87 -12.86 -16.13
N ASN A 116 -4.72 -14.12 -16.56
CA ASN A 116 -4.98 -15.31 -15.76
C ASN A 116 -3.69 -16.08 -15.44
N VAL A 117 -3.83 -17.10 -14.59
CA VAL A 117 -2.80 -18.09 -14.31
C VAL A 117 -3.40 -19.49 -14.36
N TYR A 118 -2.62 -20.48 -14.78
CA TYR A 118 -3.09 -21.82 -15.07
C TYR A 118 -2.49 -22.83 -14.12
N GLU A 119 -3.34 -23.47 -13.33
CA GLU A 119 -2.97 -24.50 -12.34
C GLU A 119 -2.93 -25.87 -12.99
N CYS A 120 -1.84 -26.62 -12.83
CA CYS A 120 -1.77 -28.02 -13.20
C CYS A 120 -2.66 -28.85 -12.26
N THR A 121 -3.82 -29.29 -12.74
CA THR A 121 -4.78 -30.12 -12.00
C THR A 121 -4.76 -31.58 -12.44
N ASN A 122 -4.04 -31.91 -13.50
CA ASN A 122 -3.62 -33.28 -13.83
C ASN A 122 -2.16 -33.25 -14.28
N ALA A 123 -1.27 -33.88 -13.50
CA ALA A 123 0.16 -33.91 -13.79
C ALA A 123 0.45 -34.61 -15.12
N GLY A 124 1.47 -34.13 -15.84
CA GLY A 124 1.79 -34.63 -17.17
C GLY A 124 2.94 -33.88 -17.82
N THR A 125 3.02 -33.97 -19.15
CA THR A 125 4.03 -33.28 -19.96
C THR A 125 3.32 -32.43 -21.01
N SER A 126 3.66 -31.14 -21.09
CA SER A 126 3.09 -30.21 -22.08
C SER A 126 3.43 -30.59 -23.50
N GLY A 127 2.66 -30.07 -24.45
CA GLY A 127 2.88 -30.24 -25.88
C GLY A 127 4.16 -29.56 -26.39
N GLY A 128 4.48 -29.80 -27.67
CA GLY A 128 5.57 -29.11 -28.36
C GLY A 128 5.27 -27.64 -28.70
N SER A 129 4.01 -27.22 -28.58
CA SER A 129 3.53 -25.86 -28.82
C SER A 129 2.50 -25.50 -27.76
N GLU A 130 2.45 -24.22 -27.40
CA GLU A 130 1.53 -23.72 -26.38
C GLU A 130 0.06 -23.99 -26.78
N PRO A 131 -0.78 -24.47 -25.86
CA PRO A 131 -2.20 -24.70 -26.14
C PRO A 131 -2.96 -23.38 -26.33
N SER A 132 -4.18 -23.46 -26.87
CA SER A 132 -5.14 -22.36 -26.77
C SER A 132 -5.80 -22.39 -25.39
N TRP A 133 -5.53 -21.39 -24.57
CA TRP A 133 -6.02 -21.33 -23.20
C TRP A 133 -7.52 -20.98 -23.13
N ASP A 134 -8.28 -21.74 -22.36
CA ASP A 134 -9.60 -21.29 -21.89
C ASP A 134 -9.41 -20.25 -20.78
N THR A 135 -9.87 -19.03 -21.02
CA THR A 135 -9.70 -17.89 -20.11
C THR A 135 -10.81 -17.79 -19.07
N THR A 136 -11.79 -18.70 -19.11
CA THR A 136 -12.88 -18.76 -18.14
C THR A 136 -12.39 -19.44 -16.87
N VAL A 137 -12.39 -18.71 -15.75
CA VAL A 137 -11.93 -19.23 -14.45
C VAL A 137 -12.72 -20.48 -14.06
N GLY A 138 -11.99 -21.56 -13.73
CA GLY A 138 -12.54 -22.87 -13.39
C GLY A 138 -12.60 -23.86 -14.55
N ASN A 139 -12.52 -23.38 -15.80
CA ASN A 139 -12.47 -24.27 -16.97
C ASN A 139 -11.08 -24.89 -17.14
N THR A 140 -11.05 -26.02 -17.84
CA THR A 140 -9.83 -26.81 -18.06
C THR A 140 -9.32 -26.73 -19.50
N THR A 141 -8.01 -26.60 -19.67
CA THR A 141 -7.30 -26.72 -20.95
C THR A 141 -6.43 -27.99 -20.93
N VAL A 142 -6.66 -28.91 -21.88
CA VAL A 142 -5.82 -30.11 -22.05
C VAL A 142 -4.64 -29.75 -22.94
N ASP A 143 -3.43 -29.99 -22.44
CA ASP A 143 -2.16 -29.71 -23.12
C ASP A 143 -1.33 -30.99 -23.13
N ASN A 144 -1.48 -31.78 -24.20
CA ASN A 144 -0.95 -33.13 -24.29
C ASN A 144 -1.39 -34.02 -23.10
N THR A 145 -0.50 -34.40 -22.19
CA THR A 145 -0.86 -35.25 -21.04
C THR A 145 -1.09 -34.46 -19.75
N VAL A 146 -0.77 -33.16 -19.72
CA VAL A 146 -1.11 -32.26 -18.60
C VAL A 146 -2.48 -31.64 -18.81
N THR A 147 -3.23 -31.41 -17.72
CA THR A 147 -4.47 -30.63 -17.75
C THR A 147 -4.34 -29.44 -16.82
N TRP A 148 -4.63 -28.28 -17.37
CA TRP A 148 -4.57 -26.99 -16.68
C TRP A 148 -5.96 -26.52 -16.33
N THR A 149 -6.15 -25.92 -15.16
CA THR A 149 -7.37 -25.19 -14.78
C THR A 149 -7.09 -23.69 -14.75
N CYS A 150 -7.91 -22.90 -15.43
CA CYS A 150 -7.80 -21.44 -15.41
C CYS A 150 -8.13 -20.89 -14.03
N ARG A 151 -7.26 -20.03 -13.49
CA ARG A 151 -7.41 -19.38 -12.19
C ARG A 151 -7.19 -17.87 -12.32
N ASN A 152 -7.82 -17.12 -11.42
CA ASN A 152 -7.54 -15.70 -11.28
C ASN A 152 -6.06 -15.46 -10.94
N TYR A 153 -5.49 -14.40 -11.50
CA TYR A 153 -4.24 -13.84 -11.01
C TYR A 153 -4.55 -12.96 -9.80
N LEU A 154 -4.08 -13.36 -8.62
CA LEU A 154 -4.49 -12.76 -7.35
C LEU A 154 -3.36 -11.97 -6.71
N ALA A 155 -3.70 -10.83 -6.11
CA ALA A 155 -2.78 -10.08 -5.28
C ALA A 155 -2.39 -10.87 -4.02
N PRO A 156 -1.12 -10.80 -3.59
CA PRO A 156 -0.71 -11.31 -2.30
C PRO A 156 -1.30 -10.44 -1.18
N ILE A 157 -1.75 -11.11 -0.12
CA ILE A 157 -2.26 -10.48 1.10
C ILE A 157 -1.18 -10.47 2.17
N LYS A 158 -0.37 -11.54 2.22
CA LYS A 158 0.73 -11.69 3.16
C LYS A 158 1.86 -12.48 2.54
N ILE A 159 3.09 -12.16 2.94
CA ILE A 159 4.27 -12.97 2.66
C ILE A 159 4.86 -13.33 4.02
N ILE A 160 5.31 -14.57 4.19
CA ILE A 160 5.77 -15.07 5.48
C ILE A 160 6.78 -16.20 5.29
N ASP A 161 7.78 -16.26 6.17
CA ASP A 161 8.73 -17.37 6.20
C ASP A 161 8.28 -18.42 7.20
N PHE A 162 8.41 -19.69 6.81
CA PHE A 162 8.11 -20.86 7.63
C PHE A 162 9.05 -22.01 7.26
N GLN A 163 9.73 -22.61 8.24
CA GLN A 163 10.65 -23.73 8.05
C GLN A 163 11.60 -23.57 6.85
N ASP A 164 12.40 -22.51 6.85
CA ASP A 164 13.37 -22.20 5.79
C ASP A 164 12.78 -22.03 4.38
N ASN A 165 11.49 -21.70 4.27
CA ASN A 165 10.83 -21.41 3.00
C ASN A 165 10.01 -20.13 3.10
N THR A 166 9.91 -19.38 2.00
CA THR A 166 9.01 -18.24 1.89
C THR A 166 7.70 -18.65 1.24
N TYR A 167 6.60 -18.29 1.89
CA TYR A 167 5.24 -18.51 1.43
C TYR A 167 4.58 -17.20 1.07
N VAL A 168 3.78 -17.24 0.01
CA VAL A 168 2.91 -16.14 -0.41
C VAL A 168 1.47 -16.57 -0.19
N ILE A 169 0.77 -15.79 0.62
CA ILE A 169 -0.62 -16.00 0.98
C ILE A 169 -1.47 -15.05 0.17
N GLN A 170 -2.33 -15.59 -0.69
CA GLN A 170 -3.32 -14.86 -1.47
C GLN A 170 -4.71 -15.06 -0.87
N SER A 171 -5.72 -14.38 -1.42
CA SER A 171 -7.09 -14.44 -0.93
C SER A 171 -7.66 -15.86 -0.87
N SER A 172 -7.29 -16.79 -1.76
CA SER A 172 -7.82 -18.16 -1.70
C SER A 172 -6.78 -19.22 -2.06
N ARG A 173 -5.49 -18.86 -2.00
CA ARG A 173 -4.36 -19.73 -2.37
C ARG A 173 -3.17 -19.48 -1.47
N ILE A 174 -2.37 -20.53 -1.32
CA ILE A 174 -1.09 -20.51 -0.63
C ILE A 174 -0.07 -20.99 -1.65
N LEU A 175 0.98 -20.19 -1.84
CA LEU A 175 2.07 -20.48 -2.75
C LEU A 175 3.36 -20.57 -1.97
N LYS A 176 4.29 -21.38 -2.47
CA LYS A 176 5.64 -21.53 -1.94
C LYS A 176 6.63 -21.10 -3.01
N TRP A 177 7.63 -20.32 -2.59
CA TRP A 177 8.77 -19.99 -3.45
C TRP A 177 9.74 -21.17 -3.52
N ASP A 178 10.03 -21.66 -4.73
CA ASP A 178 10.92 -22.81 -4.95
C ASP A 178 12.40 -22.41 -5.19
N GLY A 179 12.70 -21.11 -5.17
CA GLY A 179 14.01 -20.56 -5.56
C GLY A 179 14.00 -19.84 -6.90
N THR A 180 13.02 -20.12 -7.75
CA THR A 180 12.88 -19.61 -9.12
C THR A 180 11.47 -19.09 -9.42
N ASN A 181 10.42 -19.79 -8.96
CA ASN A 181 9.02 -19.49 -9.27
C ASN A 181 8.12 -19.67 -8.04
N LEU A 182 6.93 -19.09 -8.11
CA LEU A 182 5.83 -19.37 -7.18
C LEU A 182 4.96 -20.52 -7.69
N ASP A 183 4.85 -21.58 -6.90
CA ASP A 183 3.95 -22.70 -7.18
C ASP A 183 3.05 -22.99 -5.96
N GLY A 184 1.92 -23.66 -6.17
CA GLY A 184 0.94 -23.94 -5.13
C GLY A 184 1.40 -25.02 -4.16
N VAL A 185 0.89 -24.94 -2.93
CA VAL A 185 0.97 -26.04 -1.96
C VAL A 185 -0.37 -26.74 -1.85
N ASP A 186 -0.33 -28.04 -1.59
CA ASP A 186 -1.55 -28.81 -1.36
C ASP A 186 -2.10 -28.45 0.01
N ASN A 187 -3.11 -27.58 0.05
CA ASN A 187 -3.76 -27.15 1.28
C ASN A 187 -5.09 -27.88 1.55
N GLY A 188 -5.25 -29.07 0.99
CA GLY A 188 -6.48 -29.86 1.04
C GLY A 188 -7.53 -29.40 0.01
N GLU A 189 -8.60 -30.18 -0.14
CA GLU A 189 -9.65 -29.95 -1.14
C GLU A 189 -10.52 -28.70 -0.86
N GLY A 190 -10.28 -27.99 0.24
CA GLY A 190 -11.14 -26.91 0.75
C GLY A 190 -12.00 -27.39 1.91
N ILE A 191 -12.93 -26.54 2.35
CA ILE A 191 -13.85 -26.82 3.45
C ILE A 191 -15.22 -27.16 2.87
N THR A 192 -15.85 -28.20 3.43
CA THR A 192 -17.20 -28.62 3.04
C THR A 192 -18.24 -28.00 3.96
N LEU A 193 -19.15 -27.22 3.38
CA LEU A 193 -20.37 -26.75 4.02
C LEU A 193 -21.54 -27.64 3.61
N THR A 194 -22.18 -28.31 4.57
CA THR A 194 -23.38 -29.11 4.33
C THR A 194 -24.64 -28.28 4.55
N LEU A 195 -25.48 -28.16 3.52
CA LEU A 195 -26.77 -27.46 3.55
C LEU A 195 -27.90 -28.47 3.33
N ARG A 196 -29.01 -28.29 4.05
CA ARG A 196 -30.17 -29.18 4.01
C ARG A 196 -31.44 -28.39 3.69
N PRO A 197 -32.47 -29.02 3.12
CA PRO A 197 -33.76 -28.39 2.87
C PRO A 197 -34.31 -27.63 4.08
N ASN A 198 -34.84 -26.43 3.89
CA ASN A 198 -35.51 -25.65 4.94
C ASN A 198 -36.91 -25.13 4.54
N ALA A 199 -37.28 -25.24 3.27
CA ALA A 199 -38.60 -24.95 2.77
C ALA A 199 -38.90 -25.72 1.47
N ASP A 200 -40.18 -25.90 1.20
CA ASP A 200 -40.69 -26.46 -0.05
C ASP A 200 -40.69 -25.40 -1.15
N ASN A 201 -40.11 -25.72 -2.31
CA ASN A 201 -40.18 -24.85 -3.48
C ASN A 201 -41.09 -25.40 -4.57
N THR A 202 -40.88 -26.66 -4.95
CA THR A 202 -41.72 -27.38 -5.93
C THR A 202 -41.99 -28.76 -5.39
N ASN A 203 -43.28 -29.09 -5.20
CA ASN A 203 -43.72 -30.40 -4.72
C ASN A 203 -44.37 -31.16 -5.89
N GLY A 204 -43.65 -32.09 -6.49
CA GLY A 204 -44.16 -33.07 -7.44
C GLY A 204 -44.52 -34.41 -6.81
N PHE A 205 -43.84 -34.84 -5.74
CA PHE A 205 -44.27 -36.03 -4.99
C PHE A 205 -45.67 -35.81 -4.39
N GLU A 206 -46.40 -36.89 -4.12
CA GLU A 206 -47.85 -36.82 -3.87
C GLU A 206 -48.21 -36.95 -2.40
N THR A 207 -47.38 -37.66 -1.64
CA THR A 207 -47.63 -38.01 -0.24
C THR A 207 -46.36 -37.91 0.58
N THR A 208 -46.47 -37.33 1.75
CA THR A 208 -45.49 -37.48 2.84
C THR A 208 -45.83 -38.71 3.70
N THR A 209 -44.96 -39.08 4.63
CA THR A 209 -45.20 -40.19 5.57
C THR A 209 -46.53 -40.03 6.32
N ASP A 210 -46.88 -38.80 6.69
CA ASP A 210 -48.11 -38.44 7.41
C ASP A 210 -49.32 -38.13 6.50
N GLY A 211 -49.20 -38.31 5.18
CA GLY A 211 -50.33 -38.21 4.24
C GLY A 211 -50.79 -36.78 3.91
N GLY A 212 -49.91 -35.79 4.03
CA GLY A 212 -50.19 -34.38 3.64
C GLY A 212 -49.38 -33.32 4.39
N GLY A 213 -48.23 -33.70 4.95
CA GLY A 213 -47.30 -32.80 5.63
C GLY A 213 -46.46 -31.95 4.68
N VAL A 214 -45.54 -31.17 5.23
CA VAL A 214 -44.57 -30.38 4.46
C VAL A 214 -43.46 -31.31 3.96
N HIS A 215 -43.01 -31.15 2.72
CA HIS A 215 -42.13 -32.13 2.10
C HIS A 215 -40.68 -32.03 2.60
N TYR A 216 -40.16 -30.82 2.82
CA TYR A 216 -38.76 -30.62 3.20
C TYR A 216 -38.43 -31.27 4.55
N THR A 217 -39.39 -31.33 5.48
CA THR A 217 -39.22 -31.97 6.80
C THR A 217 -39.15 -33.49 6.73
N GLU A 218 -39.45 -34.06 5.57
CA GLU A 218 -39.35 -35.51 5.34
C GLU A 218 -38.00 -35.91 4.74
N VAL A 219 -37.15 -34.93 4.39
CA VAL A 219 -35.89 -35.13 3.67
C VAL A 219 -34.71 -34.32 4.22
N ASP A 220 -34.90 -33.58 5.32
CA ASP A 220 -33.89 -32.72 5.96
C ASP A 220 -33.06 -33.42 7.05
N GLU A 221 -33.23 -34.73 7.21
CA GLU A 221 -32.63 -35.47 8.31
C GLU A 221 -31.11 -35.56 8.17
N ALA A 222 -30.39 -35.46 9.29
CA ALA A 222 -28.92 -35.48 9.29
C ALA A 222 -28.33 -36.84 8.93
N THR A 223 -29.03 -37.91 9.31
CA THR A 223 -28.67 -39.31 9.07
C THR A 223 -29.86 -39.97 8.40
N ALA A 224 -29.63 -40.59 7.23
CA ALA A 224 -30.69 -41.23 6.46
C ALA A 224 -31.47 -42.24 7.33
N ASP A 225 -32.79 -42.09 7.34
CA ASP A 225 -33.71 -42.92 8.13
C ASP A 225 -34.67 -43.76 7.26
N ASP A 226 -34.47 -43.68 5.94
CA ASP A 226 -35.05 -44.50 4.88
C ASP A 226 -36.59 -44.44 4.84
N ASP A 227 -37.28 -45.36 5.50
CA ASP A 227 -38.75 -45.41 5.44
C ASP A 227 -39.42 -44.61 6.58
N SER A 228 -38.64 -44.03 7.50
CA SER A 228 -39.15 -43.30 8.67
C SER A 228 -39.68 -41.93 8.30
N THR A 229 -38.93 -41.15 7.50
CA THR A 229 -39.41 -39.93 6.86
C THR A 229 -39.14 -39.98 5.35
N LYS A 230 -40.18 -39.71 4.55
CA LYS A 230 -40.08 -39.74 3.08
C LYS A 230 -41.22 -39.00 2.39
N VAL A 231 -40.89 -38.47 1.22
CA VAL A 231 -41.88 -38.12 0.20
C VAL A 231 -42.01 -39.27 -0.80
N SER A 232 -43.22 -39.48 -1.28
CA SER A 232 -43.55 -40.63 -2.13
C SER A 232 -44.66 -40.33 -3.14
N PHE A 233 -44.73 -41.14 -4.18
CA PHE A 233 -45.87 -41.21 -5.08
C PHE A 233 -46.25 -42.66 -5.33
N THR A 234 -47.51 -42.91 -5.70
CA THR A 234 -47.97 -44.24 -6.12
C THR A 234 -48.51 -44.16 -7.54
N GLY A 235 -48.12 -45.11 -8.40
CA GLY A 235 -48.63 -45.24 -9.76
C GLY A 235 -49.25 -46.62 -10.00
N ASN A 236 -50.12 -46.68 -11.00
CA ASN A 236 -50.71 -47.91 -11.50
C ASN A 236 -50.60 -47.92 -13.02
N ASN A 237 -50.05 -48.99 -13.60
CA ASN A 237 -49.90 -49.21 -15.05
C ASN A 237 -49.25 -48.05 -15.82
N GLY A 238 -48.02 -48.25 -16.30
CA GLY A 238 -47.28 -47.29 -17.13
C GLY A 238 -46.19 -46.54 -16.36
N ASN A 239 -45.60 -45.51 -16.99
CA ASN A 239 -44.47 -44.76 -16.44
C ASN A 239 -44.96 -43.56 -15.63
N LYS A 240 -44.38 -43.34 -14.45
CA LYS A 240 -44.58 -42.11 -13.69
C LYS A 240 -43.27 -41.65 -13.08
N SER A 241 -43.14 -40.34 -12.98
CA SER A 241 -41.96 -39.70 -12.44
C SER A 241 -42.34 -38.44 -11.71
N GLN A 242 -41.72 -38.20 -10.56
CA GLN A 242 -41.93 -37.01 -9.76
C GLN A 242 -40.59 -36.40 -9.37
N ARG A 243 -40.64 -35.09 -9.07
CA ARG A 243 -39.51 -34.34 -8.56
C ARG A 243 -39.98 -33.37 -7.50
N ASP A 244 -39.22 -33.30 -6.43
CA ASP A 244 -39.28 -32.16 -5.52
C ASP A 244 -38.01 -31.33 -5.63
N LEU A 245 -38.18 -30.01 -5.49
CA LEU A 245 -37.10 -29.04 -5.30
C LEU A 245 -37.36 -28.29 -4.01
N TYR A 246 -36.30 -28.07 -3.26
CA TYR A 246 -36.33 -27.46 -1.95
C TYR A 246 -35.41 -26.25 -1.90
N ASP A 247 -35.83 -25.23 -1.16
CA ASP A 247 -34.95 -24.15 -0.75
C ASP A 247 -33.95 -24.67 0.30
N ILE A 248 -32.80 -24.02 0.39
CA ILE A 248 -31.77 -24.28 1.40
C ILE A 248 -31.56 -23.03 2.26
N PRO A 249 -31.08 -23.16 3.51
CA PRO A 249 -30.81 -22.00 4.34
C PRO A 249 -29.69 -21.15 3.76
N ASP A 250 -29.82 -19.83 3.95
CA ASP A 250 -28.74 -18.89 3.65
C ASP A 250 -27.45 -19.35 4.36
N PRO A 251 -26.35 -19.56 3.63
CA PRO A 251 -25.11 -19.99 4.23
C PRO A 251 -24.58 -18.91 5.18
N ALA A 252 -24.14 -19.32 6.37
CA ALA A 252 -23.49 -18.44 7.34
C ALA A 252 -22.16 -17.86 6.81
N VAL A 253 -21.60 -18.47 5.77
CA VAL A 253 -20.40 -18.03 5.06
C VAL A 253 -20.80 -17.22 3.84
N THR A 254 -20.21 -16.03 3.69
CA THR A 254 -20.54 -15.10 2.60
C THR A 254 -19.38 -14.85 1.64
N GLU A 255 -18.20 -15.41 1.93
CA GLU A 255 -16.94 -15.17 1.20
C GLU A 255 -16.16 -16.49 1.01
N GLY A 256 -15.31 -16.54 -0.01
CA GLY A 256 -14.52 -17.71 -0.39
C GLY A 256 -14.78 -18.14 -1.84
N THR A 257 -13.86 -18.91 -2.40
CA THR A 257 -13.95 -19.42 -3.78
C THR A 257 -14.56 -20.81 -3.76
N ILE A 258 -15.78 -20.97 -4.30
CA ILE A 258 -16.45 -22.27 -4.40
C ILE A 258 -15.76 -23.09 -5.49
N THR A 259 -15.39 -24.33 -5.16
CA THR A 259 -14.73 -25.27 -6.07
C THR A 259 -15.69 -26.31 -6.61
N GLN A 260 -16.68 -26.73 -5.82
CA GLN A 260 -17.75 -27.61 -6.29
C GLN A 260 -19.03 -27.46 -5.47
N VAL A 261 -20.15 -27.74 -6.12
CA VAL A 261 -21.44 -28.01 -5.49
C VAL A 261 -21.77 -29.47 -5.72
N LYS A 262 -21.94 -30.26 -4.66
CA LYS A 262 -22.33 -31.66 -4.76
C LYS A 262 -23.64 -31.89 -4.05
N VAL A 263 -24.65 -32.40 -4.75
CA VAL A 263 -25.96 -32.66 -4.16
C VAL A 263 -26.18 -34.16 -4.06
N TYR A 264 -26.75 -34.58 -2.94
CA TYR A 264 -27.05 -35.96 -2.60
C TYR A 264 -28.54 -36.16 -2.45
N ILE A 265 -29.01 -37.33 -2.86
CA ILE A 265 -30.36 -37.80 -2.59
C ILE A 265 -30.33 -39.24 -2.08
N ARG A 266 -31.22 -39.56 -1.14
CA ARG A 266 -31.51 -40.93 -0.70
C ARG A 266 -32.86 -41.35 -1.27
N TRP A 267 -32.87 -42.35 -2.13
CA TRP A 267 -34.07 -42.73 -2.89
C TRP A 267 -34.25 -44.24 -3.00
N LYS A 268 -35.48 -44.64 -3.32
CA LYS A 268 -35.90 -46.02 -3.63
C LYS A 268 -37.08 -45.99 -4.59
N ALA A 269 -37.25 -47.03 -5.38
CA ALA A 269 -38.52 -47.33 -6.03
C ALA A 269 -38.97 -48.74 -5.67
N VAL A 270 -40.28 -49.00 -5.74
CA VAL A 270 -40.91 -50.28 -5.40
C VAL A 270 -41.91 -50.63 -6.50
N GLY A 271 -41.88 -51.86 -7.03
CA GLY A 271 -42.85 -52.31 -8.06
C GLY A 271 -42.92 -53.84 -8.21
N ALA A 272 -43.94 -54.34 -8.92
CA ALA A 272 -44.17 -55.76 -9.14
C ALA A 272 -43.64 -56.21 -10.52
N GLY A 273 -42.31 -56.25 -10.65
CA GLY A 273 -41.63 -56.55 -11.92
C GLY A 273 -40.42 -55.64 -12.06
N GLU A 274 -39.24 -56.19 -11.79
CA GLU A 274 -37.96 -55.48 -11.66
C GLU A 274 -37.41 -55.01 -13.03
N ALA A 275 -37.98 -53.95 -13.62
CA ALA A 275 -37.40 -53.35 -14.82
C ALA A 275 -37.56 -51.80 -14.88
N GLY A 276 -36.48 -51.09 -14.58
CA GLY A 276 -36.28 -49.70 -15.04
C GLY A 276 -36.61 -48.58 -14.06
N PHE A 277 -36.29 -48.72 -12.76
CA PHE A 277 -36.46 -47.63 -11.79
C PHE A 277 -35.33 -46.61 -11.90
N GLY A 278 -35.66 -45.34 -12.13
CA GLY A 278 -34.67 -44.29 -12.40
C GLY A 278 -34.61 -43.21 -11.33
N GLY A 279 -33.43 -42.95 -10.79
CA GLY A 279 -33.14 -41.84 -9.87
C GLY A 279 -32.22 -40.79 -10.49
N LYS A 280 -32.47 -39.51 -10.19
CA LYS A 280 -31.60 -38.40 -10.59
C LYS A 280 -31.50 -37.34 -9.50
N VAL A 281 -30.32 -36.77 -9.37
CA VAL A 281 -30.09 -35.56 -8.57
C VAL A 281 -30.51 -34.35 -9.39
N SER A 282 -31.22 -33.41 -8.77
CA SER A 282 -31.73 -32.19 -9.39
C SER A 282 -31.21 -30.95 -8.68
N ILE A 283 -30.89 -29.91 -9.44
CA ILE A 283 -30.66 -28.55 -8.94
C ILE A 283 -31.44 -27.53 -9.76
N LYS A 284 -31.72 -26.35 -9.20
CA LYS A 284 -32.20 -25.20 -9.96
C LYS A 284 -31.34 -23.98 -9.66
N THR A 285 -30.80 -23.37 -10.69
CA THR A 285 -29.95 -22.17 -10.63
C THR A 285 -30.22 -21.33 -11.87
N GLY A 286 -30.14 -19.99 -11.78
CA GLY A 286 -30.50 -19.08 -12.87
C GLY A 286 -31.95 -19.21 -13.35
N GLY A 287 -32.83 -19.83 -12.54
CA GLY A 287 -34.21 -20.13 -12.91
C GLY A 287 -34.41 -21.42 -13.72
N THR A 288 -33.33 -22.10 -14.14
CA THR A 288 -33.37 -23.34 -14.93
C THR A 288 -33.06 -24.56 -14.07
N THR A 289 -33.76 -25.66 -14.31
CA THR A 289 -33.52 -26.95 -13.62
C THR A 289 -32.52 -27.79 -14.40
N TYR A 290 -31.50 -28.28 -13.69
CA TYR A 290 -30.45 -29.16 -14.21
C TYR A 290 -30.46 -30.50 -13.46
N GLU A 291 -30.12 -31.58 -14.15
CA GLU A 291 -30.19 -32.94 -13.64
C GLU A 291 -28.91 -33.72 -13.90
N SER A 292 -28.64 -34.69 -13.02
CA SER A 292 -27.68 -35.74 -13.29
C SER A 292 -28.18 -36.70 -14.38
N SER A 293 -27.26 -37.51 -14.90
CA SER A 293 -27.63 -38.72 -15.64
C SER A 293 -28.54 -39.63 -14.80
N VAL A 294 -29.45 -40.33 -15.48
CA VAL A 294 -30.34 -41.30 -14.81
C VAL A 294 -29.54 -42.50 -14.32
N SER A 295 -29.70 -42.83 -13.05
CA SER A 295 -29.22 -44.10 -12.49
C SER A 295 -30.40 -45.08 -12.46
N VAL A 296 -30.25 -46.21 -13.14
CA VAL A 296 -31.31 -47.21 -13.29
C VAL A 296 -30.99 -48.44 -12.45
N PHE A 297 -31.96 -48.91 -11.65
CA PHE A 297 -31.86 -50.14 -10.89
C PHE A 297 -33.14 -50.96 -11.00
N ASP A 298 -32.98 -52.25 -10.75
CA ASP A 298 -34.03 -53.26 -10.86
C ASP A 298 -34.26 -53.92 -9.49
N ASP A 299 -34.09 -53.19 -8.38
CA ASP A 299 -34.31 -53.70 -7.03
C ASP A 299 -34.99 -52.68 -6.11
N ASN A 300 -35.64 -53.18 -5.04
CA ASN A 300 -36.35 -52.37 -4.05
C ASN A 300 -35.43 -51.95 -2.90
N VAL A 301 -34.24 -51.45 -3.22
CA VAL A 301 -33.20 -51.11 -2.23
C VAL A 301 -32.99 -49.60 -2.17
N TRP A 302 -32.90 -49.06 -0.95
CA TRP A 302 -32.56 -47.66 -0.75
C TRP A 302 -31.10 -47.39 -1.16
N ARG A 303 -30.90 -46.38 -2.00
CA ARG A 303 -29.60 -45.99 -2.55
C ARG A 303 -29.35 -44.50 -2.39
N THR A 304 -28.09 -44.14 -2.19
CA THR A 304 -27.65 -42.74 -2.18
C THR A 304 -27.06 -42.42 -3.55
N LEU A 305 -27.59 -41.40 -4.21
CA LEU A 305 -27.02 -40.85 -5.44
C LEU A 305 -26.46 -39.47 -5.15
N SER A 306 -25.40 -39.12 -5.88
CA SER A 306 -24.84 -37.78 -5.83
C SER A 306 -24.43 -37.32 -7.21
N ASN A 307 -24.46 -36.01 -7.44
CA ASN A 307 -23.87 -35.41 -8.62
C ASN A 307 -23.08 -34.16 -8.23
N THR A 308 -21.95 -33.96 -8.90
CA THR A 308 -21.03 -32.85 -8.65
C THR A 308 -21.08 -31.87 -9.82
N TRP A 309 -21.19 -30.59 -9.50
CA TRP A 309 -21.07 -29.46 -10.43
C TRP A 309 -19.87 -28.62 -10.01
N THR A 310 -18.79 -28.65 -10.80
CA THR A 310 -17.59 -27.82 -10.59
C THR A 310 -17.77 -26.38 -11.09
N THR A 311 -18.70 -26.17 -12.03
CA THR A 311 -19.15 -24.86 -12.51
C THR A 311 -20.67 -24.79 -12.44
N ASN A 312 -21.20 -23.57 -12.39
CA ASN A 312 -22.64 -23.38 -12.49
C ASN A 312 -23.08 -23.72 -13.92
N PRO A 313 -23.97 -24.70 -14.12
CA PRO A 313 -24.41 -25.12 -15.46
C PRO A 313 -25.18 -24.04 -16.23
N ASP A 314 -25.72 -23.02 -15.55
CA ASP A 314 -26.44 -21.91 -16.18
C ASP A 314 -25.48 -20.85 -16.75
N THR A 315 -24.42 -20.51 -16.01
CA THR A 315 -23.47 -19.46 -16.39
C THR A 315 -22.20 -20.00 -17.03
N SER A 316 -21.99 -21.33 -17.00
CA SER A 316 -20.75 -22.00 -17.42
C SER A 316 -19.49 -21.41 -16.74
N SER A 317 -19.65 -20.83 -15.56
CA SER A 317 -18.62 -20.13 -14.79
C SER A 317 -18.50 -20.72 -13.38
N ALA A 318 -17.47 -20.35 -12.63
CA ALA A 318 -17.35 -20.73 -11.22
C ALA A 318 -18.56 -20.25 -10.40
N TRP A 319 -19.00 -21.07 -9.44
CA TRP A 319 -20.11 -20.74 -8.55
C TRP A 319 -19.80 -19.53 -7.67
N THR A 320 -20.81 -18.71 -7.43
CA THR A 320 -20.79 -17.56 -6.52
C THR A 320 -21.69 -17.82 -5.31
N TRP A 321 -21.39 -17.20 -4.17
CA TRP A 321 -22.23 -17.30 -2.98
C TRP A 321 -23.65 -16.73 -3.18
N ALA A 322 -23.83 -15.80 -4.12
CA ALA A 322 -25.15 -15.32 -4.50
C ALA A 322 -25.97 -16.43 -5.17
N GLU A 323 -25.37 -17.17 -6.11
CA GLU A 323 -26.02 -18.32 -6.74
C GLU A 323 -26.31 -19.45 -5.74
N ILE A 324 -25.47 -19.66 -4.72
CA ILE A 324 -25.76 -20.65 -3.66
C ILE A 324 -26.96 -20.24 -2.82
N ARG A 325 -27.17 -18.94 -2.54
CA ARG A 325 -28.36 -18.46 -1.82
C ARG A 325 -29.65 -18.68 -2.60
N ASP A 326 -29.57 -18.59 -3.92
CA ASP A 326 -30.72 -18.81 -4.81
C ASP A 326 -30.83 -20.27 -5.29
N LEU A 327 -29.93 -21.16 -4.84
CA LEU A 327 -29.86 -22.55 -5.30
C LEU A 327 -31.00 -23.37 -4.69
N LEU A 328 -31.73 -24.07 -5.56
CA LEU A 328 -32.62 -25.14 -5.12
C LEU A 328 -31.98 -26.50 -5.34
N ILE A 329 -32.23 -27.41 -4.41
CA ILE A 329 -31.74 -28.80 -4.48
C ILE A 329 -32.90 -29.78 -4.42
N GLY A 330 -32.74 -30.95 -5.01
CA GLY A 330 -33.83 -31.90 -5.02
C GLY A 330 -33.52 -33.23 -5.67
N GLY A 331 -34.54 -34.09 -5.68
CA GLY A 331 -34.47 -35.43 -6.22
C GLY A 331 -35.59 -35.68 -7.22
N PHE A 332 -35.27 -36.43 -8.26
CA PHE A 332 -36.23 -36.96 -9.21
C PHE A 332 -36.22 -38.48 -9.12
N VAL A 333 -37.41 -39.07 -8.99
CA VAL A 333 -37.60 -40.52 -8.98
C VAL A 333 -38.63 -40.88 -10.03
N SER A 334 -38.30 -41.89 -10.84
CA SER A 334 -39.15 -42.47 -11.85
C SER A 334 -39.29 -43.96 -11.62
N ALA A 335 -40.51 -44.44 -11.78
CA ALA A 335 -40.83 -45.84 -11.68
C ALA A 335 -41.76 -46.26 -12.82
N ARG A 336 -41.62 -47.52 -13.23
CA ARG A 336 -42.43 -48.16 -14.26
C ARG A 336 -42.84 -49.54 -13.76
N ASP A 337 -44.07 -49.91 -14.07
CA ASP A 337 -44.52 -51.30 -14.04
C ASP A 337 -45.46 -51.52 -15.24
N ASP A 338 -45.25 -52.64 -15.94
CA ASP A 338 -46.07 -53.04 -17.09
C ASP A 338 -47.34 -53.80 -16.67
N SER A 339 -47.54 -54.10 -15.37
CA SER A 339 -48.69 -54.88 -14.91
C SER A 339 -49.15 -54.70 -13.45
N GLY A 340 -48.60 -53.76 -12.67
CA GLY A 340 -48.88 -53.62 -11.23
C GLY A 340 -48.83 -52.20 -10.63
N THR A 341 -48.95 -52.15 -9.29
CA THR A 341 -48.80 -50.92 -8.48
C THR A 341 -47.33 -50.73 -8.13
N TYR A 342 -46.87 -49.49 -8.25
CA TYR A 342 -45.50 -49.13 -7.95
C TYR A 342 -45.43 -47.79 -7.19
N SER A 343 -44.32 -47.53 -6.51
CA SER A 343 -44.07 -46.27 -5.81
C SER A 343 -42.62 -45.81 -5.96
N GLY A 344 -42.40 -44.51 -5.93
CA GLY A 344 -41.08 -43.90 -5.86
C GLY A 344 -40.96 -43.10 -4.57
N HIS A 345 -39.86 -43.27 -3.84
CA HIS A 345 -39.63 -42.69 -2.52
C HIS A 345 -38.32 -41.88 -2.51
N LEU A 346 -38.33 -40.77 -1.79
CA LEU A 346 -37.18 -39.92 -1.51
C LEU A 346 -37.19 -39.62 0.00
N SER A 347 -36.09 -39.91 0.68
CA SER A 347 -36.00 -39.84 2.15
C SER A 347 -34.95 -38.86 2.64
N GLN A 348 -33.96 -38.46 1.82
CA GLN A 348 -32.94 -37.47 2.20
C GLN A 348 -32.56 -36.61 1.00
N VAL A 349 -32.33 -35.32 1.22
CA VAL A 349 -31.69 -34.42 0.25
C VAL A 349 -30.72 -33.50 0.99
N TYR A 350 -29.51 -33.32 0.46
CA TYR A 350 -28.58 -32.30 0.99
C TYR A 350 -27.54 -31.89 -0.05
N ALA A 351 -26.97 -30.70 0.13
CA ALA A 351 -25.86 -30.20 -0.64
C ALA A 351 -24.59 -30.14 0.20
N GLU A 352 -23.46 -30.44 -0.41
CA GLU A 352 -22.11 -30.18 0.08
C GLU A 352 -21.46 -29.16 -0.84
N ILE A 353 -21.21 -27.97 -0.29
CA ILE A 353 -20.51 -26.88 -0.97
C ILE A 353 -19.06 -26.94 -0.55
N LEU A 354 -18.19 -27.29 -1.48
CA LEU A 354 -16.74 -27.27 -1.25
C LEU A 354 -16.20 -25.91 -1.67
N TYR A 355 -15.48 -25.24 -0.78
CA TYR A 355 -14.92 -23.91 -1.05
C TYR A 355 -13.59 -23.69 -0.35
N LYS A 356 -12.76 -22.79 -0.91
CA LYS A 356 -11.56 -22.27 -0.24
C LYS A 356 -11.91 -20.93 0.41
N PRO A 357 -11.78 -20.77 1.74
CA PRO A 357 -12.17 -19.55 2.43
C PRO A 357 -11.27 -18.36 2.02
N THR A 358 -11.80 -17.14 2.14
CA THR A 358 -11.01 -15.93 1.87
C THR A 358 -10.04 -15.65 3.01
N THR A 359 -8.75 -15.70 2.74
CA THR A 359 -7.68 -15.44 3.71
C THR A 359 -7.59 -13.96 4.07
N TYR A 360 -7.44 -13.67 5.37
CA TYR A 360 -7.26 -12.32 5.91
C TYR A 360 -5.90 -12.14 6.59
N ASP A 361 -5.41 -13.17 7.28
CA ASP A 361 -4.15 -13.10 8.01
C ASP A 361 -3.45 -14.46 8.06
N ALA A 362 -2.15 -14.46 8.32
CA ALA A 362 -1.37 -15.67 8.55
C ALA A 362 -0.25 -15.41 9.56
N ILE A 363 0.10 -16.39 10.38
CA ILE A 363 1.15 -16.23 11.38
C ILE A 363 1.91 -17.54 11.55
N VAL A 364 3.19 -17.44 11.85
CA VAL A 364 3.98 -18.57 12.32
C VAL A 364 4.02 -18.55 13.84
N VAL A 365 3.66 -19.67 14.45
CA VAL A 365 3.65 -19.86 15.90
C VAL A 365 4.33 -21.16 16.26
N THR A 366 4.96 -21.18 17.43
CA THR A 366 5.62 -22.38 17.95
C THR A 366 4.97 -22.75 19.26
N ASP A 367 4.61 -24.03 19.42
CA ASP A 367 4.24 -24.58 20.71
C ASP A 367 5.34 -25.49 21.28
N THR A 368 5.01 -26.39 22.21
CA THR A 368 6.01 -27.30 22.79
C THR A 368 6.45 -28.43 21.86
N THR A 369 5.70 -28.66 20.78
CA THR A 369 5.84 -29.80 19.87
C THR A 369 6.46 -29.35 18.56
N ASP A 370 5.80 -28.42 17.86
CA ASP A 370 6.19 -28.02 16.51
C ASP A 370 6.08 -26.50 16.29
N GLU A 371 6.62 -26.07 15.17
CA GLU A 371 6.34 -24.77 14.55
C GLU A 371 5.22 -24.97 13.51
N TYR A 372 4.25 -24.06 13.52
CA TYR A 372 3.08 -24.13 12.65
C TYR A 372 2.93 -22.83 11.84
N LEU A 373 2.64 -22.96 10.56
CA LEU A 373 2.08 -21.89 9.76
C LEU A 373 0.55 -21.96 9.87
N VAL A 374 -0.06 -20.92 10.42
CA VAL A 374 -1.51 -20.77 10.56
C VAL A 374 -2.00 -19.72 9.58
N VAL A 375 -3.07 -20.02 8.86
CA VAL A 375 -3.70 -19.14 7.87
C VAL A 375 -5.17 -19.00 8.22
N ALA A 376 -5.62 -17.78 8.49
CA ALA A 376 -6.97 -17.48 8.93
C ALA A 376 -7.79 -16.68 7.91
N SER A 377 -9.07 -16.98 7.91
CA SER A 377 -10.16 -16.29 7.22
C SER A 377 -11.08 -15.65 8.26
N PRO A 378 -12.11 -14.87 7.86
CA PRO A 378 -13.04 -14.25 8.81
C PRO A 378 -13.77 -15.23 9.73
N SER A 379 -13.99 -16.47 9.30
CA SER A 379 -14.82 -17.45 10.01
C SER A 379 -14.12 -18.77 10.37
N GLN A 380 -12.91 -18.99 9.86
CA GLN A 380 -12.19 -20.29 9.96
C GLN A 380 -10.68 -20.08 9.84
N ALA A 381 -9.89 -21.08 10.20
CA ALA A 381 -8.46 -21.13 9.92
C ALA A 381 -8.00 -22.54 9.57
N ILE A 382 -6.86 -22.62 8.89
CA ILE A 382 -6.13 -23.86 8.62
C ILE A 382 -4.69 -23.71 9.14
N TYR A 383 -4.03 -24.83 9.37
CA TYR A 383 -2.63 -24.83 9.81
C TYR A 383 -1.85 -26.00 9.22
N THR A 384 -0.54 -25.86 9.20
CA THR A 384 0.38 -26.92 8.81
C THR A 384 1.62 -26.94 9.71
N PRO A 385 2.08 -28.13 10.16
CA PRO A 385 3.36 -28.30 10.85
C PRO A 385 4.55 -28.51 9.90
N ASP A 386 4.34 -28.67 8.60
CA ASP A 386 5.40 -29.11 7.66
C ASP A 386 5.35 -28.43 6.28
N GLY A 387 4.31 -27.63 6.00
CA GLY A 387 4.11 -26.94 4.72
C GLY A 387 3.42 -27.77 3.65
N THR A 388 3.10 -29.03 3.93
CA THR A 388 2.54 -30.01 2.98
C THR A 388 1.23 -30.61 3.45
N THR A 389 1.09 -30.91 4.74
CA THR A 389 -0.13 -31.45 5.33
C THR A 389 -0.88 -30.31 6.02
N TRP A 390 -2.07 -30.01 5.53
CA TRP A 390 -2.90 -28.92 6.06
C TRP A 390 -4.14 -29.47 6.75
N SER A 391 -4.46 -28.90 7.91
CA SER A 391 -5.59 -29.29 8.76
C SER A 391 -6.42 -28.09 9.16
N ASN A 392 -7.71 -28.30 9.43
CA ASN A 392 -8.60 -27.25 9.95
C ASN A 392 -8.24 -26.92 11.40
N LEU A 393 -8.13 -25.64 11.72
CA LEU A 393 -7.90 -25.14 13.08
C LEU A 393 -9.22 -24.65 13.68
N VAL A 394 -9.91 -25.53 14.40
CA VAL A 394 -11.24 -25.25 14.94
C VAL A 394 -11.17 -24.18 16.04
N GLY A 395 -12.00 -23.14 15.92
CA GLY A 395 -12.08 -22.04 16.89
C GLY A 395 -11.15 -20.86 16.61
N CYS A 396 -10.26 -20.95 15.63
CA CYS A 396 -9.39 -19.85 15.20
C CYS A 396 -9.95 -19.15 13.95
N GLN A 397 -9.98 -17.82 13.96
CA GLN A 397 -10.41 -17.00 12.82
C GLN A 397 -9.99 -15.53 12.99
N GLY A 398 -10.11 -14.76 11.91
CA GLY A 398 -9.90 -13.32 11.87
C GLY A 398 -8.42 -12.92 11.88
N HIS A 399 -8.11 -11.80 12.54
CA HIS A 399 -6.74 -11.32 12.68
C HIS A 399 -6.03 -12.02 13.82
N LEU A 400 -4.75 -12.35 13.63
CA LEU A 400 -4.02 -13.26 14.51
C LEU A 400 -2.90 -12.55 15.27
N ALA A 401 -2.69 -12.94 16.53
CA ALA A 401 -1.51 -12.56 17.30
C ALA A 401 -1.11 -13.66 18.28
N PHE A 402 0.17 -13.72 18.61
CA PHE A 402 0.70 -14.68 19.58
C PHE A 402 1.16 -13.97 20.84
N LEU A 403 0.62 -14.37 21.99
CA LEU A 403 0.96 -13.82 23.30
C LEU A 403 0.82 -14.90 24.38
N ASP A 404 1.74 -14.92 25.34
CA ASP A 404 1.72 -15.82 26.50
C ASP A 404 1.58 -17.30 26.12
N LYS A 405 2.26 -17.68 25.03
CA LYS A 405 2.25 -19.04 24.46
C LYS A 405 0.86 -19.50 24.00
N LYS A 406 -0.02 -18.56 23.70
CA LYS A 406 -1.34 -18.79 23.12
C LYS A 406 -1.45 -18.06 21.80
N LEU A 407 -2.08 -18.72 20.83
CA LEU A 407 -2.55 -18.06 19.64
C LEU A 407 -3.88 -17.39 19.95
N HIS A 408 -4.03 -16.15 19.51
CA HIS A 408 -5.25 -15.38 19.66
C HIS A 408 -5.80 -15.01 18.28
N GLY A 409 -7.12 -15.00 18.16
CA GLY A 409 -7.84 -14.51 16.99
C GLY A 409 -8.87 -13.45 17.39
N ILE A 410 -9.05 -12.42 16.58
CA ILE A 410 -10.11 -11.41 16.75
C ILE A 410 -10.90 -11.25 15.46
N ASP A 411 -12.22 -11.16 15.60
CA ASP A 411 -13.13 -10.96 14.46
C ASP A 411 -12.89 -9.64 13.74
N ILE A 412 -13.34 -9.61 12.48
CA ILE A 412 -13.20 -8.45 11.58
C ILE A 412 -13.94 -7.21 12.11
N ASP A 413 -14.92 -7.37 12.98
CA ASP A 413 -15.65 -6.27 13.63
C ASP A 413 -15.11 -5.91 15.03
N GLY A 414 -14.08 -6.65 15.50
CA GLY A 414 -13.42 -6.46 16.78
C GLY A 414 -14.23 -6.90 17.99
N ARG A 415 -15.34 -7.63 17.82
CA ARG A 415 -16.21 -8.00 18.94
C ARG A 415 -15.76 -9.23 19.70
N THR A 416 -15.47 -10.33 19.02
CA THR A 416 -15.14 -11.58 19.72
C THR A 416 -13.64 -11.85 19.65
N VAL A 417 -13.04 -12.10 20.82
CA VAL A 417 -11.66 -12.54 20.96
C VAL A 417 -11.66 -14.02 21.30
N ARG A 418 -10.77 -14.78 20.65
CA ARG A 418 -10.60 -16.21 20.85
C ARG A 418 -9.15 -16.51 21.19
N SER A 419 -8.94 -17.46 22.08
CA SER A 419 -7.59 -17.86 22.51
C SER A 419 -7.45 -19.37 22.53
N SER A 420 -6.33 -19.85 22.01
CA SER A 420 -5.94 -21.25 22.14
C SER A 420 -5.58 -21.57 23.61
N PRO A 421 -5.56 -22.86 23.98
CA PRO A 421 -4.84 -23.31 25.16
C PRO A 421 -3.36 -22.93 25.11
N THR A 422 -2.73 -22.83 26.28
CA THR A 422 -1.29 -22.54 26.39
C THR A 422 -0.47 -23.68 25.80
N ASN A 423 0.45 -23.37 24.88
CA ASN A 423 1.29 -24.34 24.15
C ASN A 423 0.50 -25.44 23.43
N ASN A 424 -0.73 -25.16 23.02
CA ASN A 424 -1.46 -26.08 22.16
C ASN A 424 -2.41 -25.25 21.30
N ILE A 425 -2.10 -25.15 20.00
CA ILE A 425 -2.93 -24.40 19.06
C ILE A 425 -4.20 -25.17 18.65
N ASP A 426 -4.19 -26.50 18.66
CA ASP A 426 -5.29 -27.35 18.18
C ASP A 426 -6.27 -27.81 19.27
N GLY A 427 -5.99 -27.46 20.53
CA GLY A 427 -6.84 -27.78 21.67
C GLY A 427 -8.13 -26.96 21.72
N THR A 428 -8.90 -27.10 22.80
CA THR A 428 -10.19 -26.39 22.95
C THR A 428 -10.01 -24.89 23.18
N TRP A 429 -10.41 -24.08 22.22
CA TRP A 429 -10.34 -22.61 22.30
C TRP A 429 -11.38 -22.02 23.28
N THR A 430 -11.01 -20.91 23.91
CA THR A 430 -11.90 -20.08 24.74
C THR A 430 -12.24 -18.77 24.04
N THR A 431 -13.43 -18.22 24.30
CA THR A 431 -13.90 -16.99 23.66
C THR A 431 -14.51 -16.02 24.66
N PHE A 432 -14.38 -14.72 24.41
CA PHE A 432 -15.11 -13.67 25.12
C PHE A 432 -15.46 -12.50 24.18
N ASP A 433 -16.46 -11.71 24.55
CA ASP A 433 -16.97 -10.60 23.75
C ASP A 433 -16.58 -9.24 24.33
N LEU A 434 -16.04 -8.38 23.49
CA LEU A 434 -15.72 -6.98 23.77
C LEU A 434 -16.94 -6.10 23.54
N THR A 435 -17.21 -5.21 24.49
CA THR A 435 -18.28 -4.21 24.36
C THR A 435 -17.75 -2.94 23.72
N GLY A 436 -18.28 -2.58 22.55
CA GLY A 436 -17.92 -1.34 21.86
C GLY A 436 -18.29 -1.38 20.38
N ASN A 437 -18.04 -0.29 19.67
CA ASN A 437 -18.13 -0.27 18.21
C ASN A 437 -16.75 0.10 17.64
N PHE A 438 -16.01 -0.92 17.28
CA PHE A 438 -14.62 -0.83 16.81
C PHE A 438 -14.50 -0.64 15.30
N GLY A 439 -15.61 -0.77 14.55
CA GLY A 439 -15.59 -0.68 13.10
C GLY A 439 -14.93 -1.90 12.47
N THR A 440 -14.08 -1.69 11.46
CA THR A 440 -13.36 -2.77 10.78
C THR A 440 -11.96 -2.90 11.37
N VAL A 441 -11.64 -4.05 11.95
CA VAL A 441 -10.29 -4.40 12.39
C VAL A 441 -9.42 -4.67 11.17
N TYR A 442 -8.18 -4.20 11.22
CA TYR A 442 -7.20 -4.40 10.16
C TYR A 442 -6.03 -5.29 10.56
N ARG A 443 -5.69 -5.33 11.85
CA ARG A 443 -4.57 -6.12 12.37
C ARG A 443 -4.69 -6.31 13.88
N MET A 444 -4.19 -7.45 14.35
CA MET A 444 -3.91 -7.71 15.76
C MET A 444 -2.41 -7.98 15.93
N PHE A 445 -1.82 -7.55 17.04
CA PHE A 445 -0.41 -7.80 17.34
C PHE A 445 -0.17 -7.82 18.84
N SER A 446 0.88 -8.52 19.27
CA SER A 446 1.33 -8.51 20.66
C SER A 446 2.39 -7.42 20.88
N GLY A 447 2.45 -6.95 22.12
CA GLY A 447 3.39 -5.91 22.54
C GLY A 447 3.46 -5.83 24.05
N LYS A 448 3.77 -4.63 24.55
CA LYS A 448 3.70 -4.33 25.98
C LYS A 448 2.90 -3.06 26.22
N LEU A 449 2.25 -2.94 27.37
CA LEU A 449 1.65 -1.69 27.82
C LEU A 449 2.73 -0.62 27.98
N LEU A 450 2.44 0.57 27.47
CA LEU A 450 3.38 1.69 27.58
C LEU A 450 3.52 2.23 29.02
N ALA A 451 2.53 1.97 29.88
CA ALA A 451 2.51 2.45 31.26
C ALA A 451 3.46 1.68 32.19
N ASP A 452 3.52 0.36 32.06
CA ASP A 452 4.20 -0.54 33.01
C ASP A 452 4.97 -1.69 32.35
N SER A 453 5.01 -1.75 31.02
CA SER A 453 5.69 -2.80 30.24
C SER A 453 5.14 -4.22 30.43
N THR A 454 3.93 -4.40 30.97
CA THR A 454 3.31 -5.73 31.00
C THR A 454 2.96 -6.19 29.58
N PRO A 455 3.04 -7.50 29.26
CA PRO A 455 2.64 -8.01 27.96
C PRO A 455 1.16 -7.68 27.67
N ALA A 456 0.86 -7.31 26.43
CA ALA A 456 -0.48 -6.91 26.02
C ALA A 456 -0.77 -7.29 24.58
N LEU A 457 -2.06 -7.51 24.29
CA LEU A 457 -2.59 -7.58 22.93
C LEU A 457 -3.09 -6.20 22.51
N TYR A 458 -2.85 -5.87 21.25
CA TYR A 458 -3.35 -4.68 20.60
C TYR A 458 -4.05 -5.04 19.30
N PHE A 459 -5.02 -4.25 18.89
CA PHE A 459 -5.56 -4.29 17.55
C PHE A 459 -5.78 -2.88 16.99
N THR A 460 -5.58 -2.75 15.68
CA THR A 460 -5.90 -1.55 14.93
C THR A 460 -7.19 -1.74 14.14
N SER A 461 -7.99 -0.70 14.08
CA SER A 461 -9.21 -0.66 13.28
C SER A 461 -9.28 0.65 12.50
N ASN A 462 -10.33 0.86 11.71
CA ASN A 462 -10.61 2.19 11.13
C ASN A 462 -11.10 3.24 12.16
N ARG A 463 -11.26 2.88 13.44
CA ARG A 463 -11.73 3.78 14.50
C ARG A 463 -10.70 4.13 15.56
N GLY A 464 -9.63 3.36 15.67
CA GLY A 464 -8.58 3.63 16.63
C GLY A 464 -7.58 2.48 16.77
N LEU A 465 -6.64 2.71 17.68
CA LEU A 465 -5.77 1.68 18.24
C LEU A 465 -6.33 1.31 19.61
N PHE A 466 -6.44 0.02 19.89
CA PHE A 466 -7.00 -0.48 21.14
C PHE A 466 -6.05 -1.50 21.76
N SER A 467 -5.92 -1.47 23.09
CA SER A 467 -5.32 -2.57 23.86
C SER A 467 -6.44 -3.46 24.42
N ILE A 468 -6.18 -4.76 24.50
CA ILE A 468 -7.12 -5.74 25.06
C ILE A 468 -6.64 -6.11 26.47
N ASP A 469 -7.53 -5.94 27.44
CA ASP A 469 -7.40 -6.51 28.77
C ASP A 469 -8.18 -7.82 28.82
N ILE A 470 -7.43 -8.92 28.69
CA ILE A 470 -7.99 -10.28 28.65
C ILE A 470 -8.61 -10.67 30.01
N SER A 471 -8.14 -10.08 31.12
CA SER A 471 -8.62 -10.48 32.46
C SER A 471 -9.99 -9.89 32.76
N ASN A 472 -10.23 -8.66 32.30
CA ASN A 472 -11.51 -7.97 32.48
C ASN A 472 -12.42 -8.04 31.25
N GLU A 473 -11.96 -8.66 30.15
CA GLU A 473 -12.69 -8.78 28.88
C GLU A 473 -13.07 -7.41 28.29
N LEU A 474 -12.14 -6.45 28.38
CA LEU A 474 -12.35 -5.06 27.95
C LEU A 474 -11.30 -4.62 26.93
N ALA A 475 -11.68 -3.66 26.08
CA ALA A 475 -10.78 -2.98 25.15
C ALA A 475 -10.66 -1.50 25.51
N TYR A 476 -9.42 -1.01 25.58
CA TYR A 476 -9.12 0.39 25.92
C TYR A 476 -8.52 1.11 24.70
N GLN A 477 -9.19 2.17 24.28
CA GLN A 477 -8.70 3.02 23.19
C GLN A 477 -7.44 3.76 23.63
N GLN A 478 -6.41 3.70 22.80
CA GLN A 478 -5.18 4.46 22.96
C GLN A 478 -5.36 5.86 22.36
N GLU A 479 -4.68 6.87 22.93
CA GLU A 479 -4.80 8.28 22.49
C GLU A 479 -4.14 8.53 21.13
N VAL A 480 -4.77 8.04 20.06
CA VAL A 480 -4.38 8.24 18.67
C VAL A 480 -5.58 8.70 17.88
N ASN A 481 -5.46 9.87 17.25
CA ASN A 481 -6.48 10.38 16.36
C ASN A 481 -6.14 10.01 14.92
N TYR A 482 -7.11 9.42 14.24
CA TYR A 482 -6.99 9.13 12.82
C TYR A 482 -7.56 10.28 11.99
N PRO A 483 -6.83 10.78 10.97
CA PRO A 483 -7.45 11.59 9.95
C PRO A 483 -8.49 10.75 9.18
N PRO A 484 -9.51 11.37 8.58
CA PRO A 484 -10.62 10.67 7.93
C PRO A 484 -10.19 10.10 6.56
N ARG A 485 -9.29 9.13 6.57
CA ARG A 485 -8.80 8.40 5.40
C ARG A 485 -9.20 6.93 5.48
N THR A 486 -9.47 6.34 4.31
CA THR A 486 -9.98 4.97 4.17
C THR A 486 -9.08 3.92 4.81
N ASN A 487 -7.75 4.11 4.79
CA ASN A 487 -6.79 3.15 5.33
C ASN A 487 -6.09 3.64 6.62
N ALA A 488 -6.69 4.58 7.38
CA ALA A 488 -6.17 4.90 8.69
C ALA A 488 -6.30 3.69 9.63
N GLY A 489 -5.24 3.37 10.37
CA GLY A 489 -5.15 2.16 11.20
C GLY A 489 -4.83 0.88 10.44
N ARG A 490 -4.50 0.94 9.13
CA ARG A 490 -4.33 -0.27 8.30
C ARG A 490 -3.21 -1.20 8.77
N SER A 491 -2.15 -0.65 9.37
CA SER A 491 -1.07 -1.42 9.95
C SER A 491 -0.63 -0.84 11.30
N GLY A 492 -0.15 -1.71 12.18
CA GLY A 492 0.37 -1.35 13.48
C GLY A 492 1.28 -2.43 14.04
N MET A 493 2.20 -2.01 14.91
CA MET A 493 3.13 -2.91 15.59
C MET A 493 3.61 -2.35 16.93
N TYR A 494 4.14 -3.22 17.77
CA TYR A 494 4.97 -2.84 18.91
C TYR A 494 6.43 -3.13 18.59
N TRP A 495 7.27 -2.10 18.53
CA TRP A 495 8.69 -2.24 18.18
C TRP A 495 9.54 -1.16 18.88
N ASN A 496 10.74 -1.56 19.34
CA ASN A 496 11.66 -0.70 20.08
C ASN A 496 11.02 0.06 21.24
N ALA A 497 10.20 -0.63 22.04
CA ALA A 497 9.47 -0.08 23.20
C ALA A 497 8.47 1.04 22.86
N ASN A 498 8.01 1.12 21.62
CA ASN A 498 7.01 2.08 21.16
C ASN A 498 5.92 1.36 20.38
N LEU A 499 4.71 1.91 20.39
CA LEU A 499 3.67 1.53 19.44
C LEU A 499 3.83 2.37 18.17
N TRP A 500 3.63 1.75 17.02
CA TRP A 500 3.68 2.39 15.72
C TRP A 500 2.40 2.06 14.98
N VAL A 501 1.68 3.07 14.51
CA VAL A 501 0.39 2.88 13.84
C VAL A 501 0.28 3.76 12.61
N ALA A 502 -0.16 3.17 11.50
CA ALA A 502 -0.47 3.91 10.29
C ALA A 502 -1.70 4.81 10.52
N THR A 503 -1.61 6.06 10.10
CA THR A 503 -2.66 7.07 10.27
C THR A 503 -3.11 7.61 8.91
N GLY A 504 -3.12 6.77 7.87
CA GLY A 504 -3.31 7.20 6.48
C GLY A 504 -1.95 7.51 5.85
N ALA A 505 -1.70 8.75 5.41
CA ALA A 505 -0.44 9.12 4.77
C ALA A 505 0.79 9.07 5.71
N GLY A 506 0.58 9.22 7.01
CA GLY A 506 1.63 9.23 8.04
C GLY A 506 1.57 8.04 8.99
N ILE A 507 2.51 7.99 9.92
CA ILE A 507 2.62 7.00 11.00
C ILE A 507 2.67 7.77 12.31
N THR A 508 2.00 7.28 13.35
CA THR A 508 2.17 7.82 14.71
C THR A 508 3.02 6.84 15.52
N LYS A 509 4.14 7.35 16.03
CA LYS A 509 4.98 6.66 17.03
C LYS A 509 4.51 7.10 18.42
N ILE A 510 4.16 6.14 19.28
CA ILE A 510 3.63 6.37 20.61
C ILE A 510 4.62 5.81 21.63
N ALA A 511 5.27 6.72 22.34
CA ALA A 511 6.10 6.45 23.50
C ALA A 511 5.26 6.66 24.79
N PRO A 512 5.72 6.19 25.97
CA PRO A 512 4.97 6.31 27.23
C PRO A 512 4.48 7.71 27.63
N SER A 513 5.04 8.77 27.07
CA SER A 513 4.64 10.16 27.41
C SER A 513 4.57 11.08 26.20
N LEU A 514 4.73 10.56 24.99
CA LEU A 514 4.80 11.37 23.78
C LEU A 514 4.32 10.57 22.57
N ALA A 515 3.30 11.08 21.90
CA ALA A 515 2.96 10.69 20.54
C ALA A 515 3.68 11.64 19.57
N THR A 516 4.38 11.08 18.59
CA THR A 516 5.06 11.84 17.55
C THR A 516 4.57 11.34 16.21
N SER A 517 3.98 12.25 15.42
CA SER A 517 3.67 11.98 14.03
C SER A 517 4.96 11.97 13.23
N ILE A 518 5.13 10.94 12.42
CA ILE A 518 6.29 10.68 11.58
C ILE A 518 5.79 10.18 10.23
N GLY A 519 6.63 10.18 9.22
CA GLY A 519 6.25 9.68 7.91
C GLY A 519 6.41 10.75 6.85
N THR A 520 5.93 10.43 5.66
CA THR A 520 6.27 11.15 4.44
C THR A 520 5.58 12.53 4.33
N ASP A 521 4.52 12.74 5.10
CA ASP A 521 3.73 13.98 5.16
C ASP A 521 4.20 14.97 6.25
N GLN A 522 4.85 14.50 7.31
CA GLN A 522 5.24 15.33 8.47
C GLN A 522 6.71 15.76 8.47
N ASP A 523 7.60 14.95 7.90
CA ASP A 523 9.05 15.11 8.12
C ASP A 523 9.83 15.70 6.94
N ASP A 524 9.27 15.85 5.73
CA ASP A 524 9.94 16.53 4.59
C ASP A 524 9.06 16.75 3.31
N GLY A 525 7.80 16.29 3.30
CA GLY A 525 6.84 16.52 2.21
C GLY A 525 7.16 15.80 0.89
N LEU A 526 6.27 14.91 0.45
CA LEU A 526 6.38 14.22 -0.83
C LEU A 526 6.22 15.18 -2.04
N PRO A 527 6.87 14.92 -3.19
CA PRO A 527 6.48 15.49 -4.48
C PRO A 527 4.98 15.30 -4.78
N SER A 528 4.36 16.24 -5.49
CA SER A 528 3.02 16.03 -6.07
C SER A 528 3.06 14.80 -6.99
N GLY A 529 2.30 13.75 -6.65
CA GLY A 529 2.24 12.48 -7.38
C GLY A 529 2.61 11.21 -6.59
N TYR A 530 2.87 11.30 -5.29
CA TYR A 530 3.00 10.14 -4.39
C TYR A 530 2.04 10.28 -3.20
N GLN A 531 0.75 9.99 -3.40
CA GLN A 531 -0.35 10.41 -2.50
C GLN A 531 -1.21 9.26 -1.96
N GLY A 532 -0.56 8.17 -1.55
CA GLY A 532 -1.22 7.00 -0.97
C GLY A 532 -1.40 7.03 0.56
N ASP A 533 -1.79 5.88 1.11
CA ASP A 533 -1.79 5.61 2.55
C ASP A 533 -0.74 4.56 2.92
N VAL A 534 -0.15 4.68 4.11
CA VAL A 534 0.74 3.67 4.67
C VAL A 534 -0.04 2.39 4.89
N TYR A 535 0.34 1.33 4.20
CA TYR A 535 -0.45 0.11 4.10
C TYR A 535 0.13 -1.05 4.91
N ASP A 536 1.45 -1.18 4.94
CA ASP A 536 2.14 -2.18 5.75
C ASP A 536 3.48 -1.64 6.27
N MET A 537 3.95 -2.23 7.37
CA MET A 537 5.20 -1.86 8.03
C MET A 537 5.79 -3.05 8.76
N LEU A 538 7.12 -3.14 8.76
CA LEU A 538 7.87 -4.18 9.45
C LEU A 538 9.21 -3.65 9.98
N PRO A 539 9.72 -4.23 11.08
CA PRO A 539 11.05 -3.91 11.57
C PRO A 539 12.13 -4.76 10.87
N VAL A 540 13.27 -4.16 10.55
CA VAL A 540 14.50 -4.86 10.13
C VAL A 540 15.67 -4.33 10.95
N GLY A 541 16.07 -5.06 12.01
CA GLY A 541 17.08 -4.59 12.95
C GLY A 541 16.67 -3.25 13.59
N ASN A 542 17.42 -2.17 13.28
CA ASN A 542 17.13 -0.80 13.76
C ASN A 542 16.30 0.04 12.77
N TRP A 543 15.85 -0.56 11.67
CA TRP A 543 15.10 0.09 10.60
C TRP A 543 13.62 -0.20 10.70
N LEU A 544 12.80 0.84 10.57
CA LEU A 544 11.39 0.72 10.23
C LEU A 544 11.29 0.74 8.71
N VAL A 545 10.80 -0.33 8.10
CA VAL A 545 10.48 -0.38 6.68
C VAL A 545 8.96 -0.29 6.54
N PHE A 546 8.47 0.59 5.67
CA PHE A 546 7.04 0.79 5.47
C PHE A 546 6.72 1.08 3.99
N CYS A 547 5.55 0.65 3.53
CA CYS A 547 5.07 0.94 2.19
C CYS A 547 3.91 1.94 2.20
N VAL A 548 3.87 2.75 1.15
CA VAL A 548 2.76 3.63 0.82
C VAL A 548 2.06 3.02 -0.40
N ASN A 549 0.77 2.73 -0.26
CA ASN A 549 -0.07 2.20 -1.31
C ASN A 549 -0.72 3.34 -2.09
N GLY A 550 -0.31 3.51 -3.35
CA GLY A 550 -0.80 4.58 -4.24
C GLY A 550 -2.19 4.35 -4.84
N GLY A 551 -2.84 3.23 -4.51
CA GLY A 551 -4.14 2.87 -5.06
C GLY A 551 -4.15 2.85 -6.58
N SER A 552 -5.23 3.36 -7.17
CA SER A 552 -5.44 3.32 -8.62
C SER A 552 -4.99 4.57 -9.38
N SER A 553 -4.63 5.64 -8.68
CA SER A 553 -4.30 6.95 -9.28
C SER A 553 -2.83 7.29 -9.16
N ASP A 554 -2.17 6.78 -8.12
CA ASP A 554 -0.82 7.19 -7.74
C ASP A 554 0.15 6.02 -7.79
N LYS A 555 1.42 6.34 -7.62
CA LYS A 555 2.49 5.36 -7.52
C LYS A 555 2.63 4.88 -6.08
N SER A 556 2.86 3.58 -5.92
CA SER A 556 3.26 3.01 -4.62
C SER A 556 4.75 3.21 -4.37
N SER A 557 5.16 3.18 -3.10
CA SER A 557 6.57 3.36 -2.72
C SER A 557 6.89 2.62 -1.44
N ILE A 558 8.16 2.24 -1.28
CA ILE A 558 8.69 1.67 -0.03
C ILE A 558 9.75 2.61 0.52
N PHE A 559 9.69 2.83 1.83
CA PHE A 559 10.62 3.66 2.57
C PHE A 559 11.22 2.85 3.72
N LYS A 560 12.39 3.29 4.16
CA LYS A 560 12.95 2.89 5.45
C LYS A 560 13.32 4.10 6.28
N ARG A 561 13.28 3.94 7.59
CA ARG A 561 13.61 4.97 8.57
C ARG A 561 14.43 4.36 9.69
N ASN A 562 15.52 5.02 10.07
CA ASN A 562 16.28 4.59 11.23
C ASN A 562 15.53 4.98 12.51
N SER A 563 15.39 4.04 13.45
CA SER A 563 14.68 4.28 14.72
C SER A 563 15.31 5.36 15.60
N SER A 564 16.63 5.55 15.52
CA SER A 564 17.39 6.48 16.37
C SER A 564 17.76 7.79 15.66
N LEU A 565 18.07 7.72 14.36
CA LEU A 565 18.53 8.87 13.58
C LEU A 565 17.38 9.63 12.88
N GLY A 566 16.21 8.99 12.73
CA GLY A 566 15.09 9.56 11.97
C GLY A 566 15.36 9.60 10.46
N GLY A 567 14.53 10.36 9.74
CA GLY A 567 14.60 10.52 8.28
C GLY A 567 14.00 9.34 7.49
N ASN A 568 13.31 9.64 6.39
CA ASN A 568 12.72 8.62 5.53
C ASN A 568 13.55 8.50 4.23
N LEU A 569 14.07 7.31 3.95
CA LEU A 569 14.78 7.02 2.70
C LEU A 569 13.92 6.12 1.83
N GLN A 570 13.55 6.62 0.65
CA GLN A 570 12.83 5.84 -0.36
C GLN A 570 13.76 4.78 -0.96
N VAL A 571 13.30 3.52 -1.02
CA VAL A 571 14.06 2.40 -1.61
C VAL A 571 13.40 1.78 -2.82
N TYR A 572 12.10 1.99 -3.00
CA TYR A 572 11.37 1.50 -4.14
C TYR A 572 10.27 2.48 -4.56
N THR A 573 10.01 2.51 -5.86
CA THR A 573 8.89 3.22 -6.46
C THR A 573 8.29 2.37 -7.56
N GLY A 574 6.99 2.12 -7.45
CA GLY A 574 6.21 1.40 -8.43
C GLY A 574 5.78 2.23 -9.63
N ALA A 575 5.12 1.56 -10.57
CA ALA A 575 4.35 2.24 -11.60
C ALA A 575 3.05 2.82 -10.99
N THR A 576 2.39 3.71 -11.73
CA THR A 576 1.05 4.19 -11.35
C THR A 576 0.07 3.03 -11.41
N ASN A 577 -0.97 3.04 -10.56
CA ASN A 577 -2.05 2.04 -10.60
C ASN A 577 -1.57 0.63 -10.23
N LYS A 578 -0.47 0.55 -9.44
CA LYS A 578 0.15 -0.68 -8.96
C LYS A 578 0.29 -0.61 -7.43
N PRO A 579 -0.78 -0.95 -6.69
CA PRO A 579 -0.80 -0.82 -5.22
C PRO A 579 0.14 -1.83 -4.56
N ILE A 580 0.93 -1.41 -3.56
CA ILE A 580 1.68 -2.35 -2.72
C ILE A 580 0.77 -2.83 -1.58
N ALA A 581 0.50 -4.13 -1.53
CA ALA A 581 -0.48 -4.72 -0.62
C ALA A 581 0.14 -5.34 0.65
N CYS A 582 1.39 -5.78 0.61
CA CYS A 582 2.06 -6.38 1.76
C CYS A 582 3.58 -6.33 1.59
N MET A 583 4.29 -6.44 2.71
CA MET A 583 5.74 -6.62 2.72
C MET A 583 6.15 -7.70 3.71
N HIS A 584 7.30 -8.32 3.46
CA HIS A 584 7.94 -9.25 4.40
C HIS A 584 9.45 -9.16 4.28
N HIS A 585 10.15 -9.32 5.40
CA HIS A 585 11.61 -9.39 5.40
C HIS A 585 12.05 -10.79 5.80
N SER A 586 12.81 -11.42 4.92
CA SER A 586 13.47 -12.69 5.19
C SER A 586 14.92 -12.45 5.63
N PRO A 587 15.37 -13.11 6.72
CA PRO A 587 16.68 -12.87 7.31
C PRO A 587 17.83 -13.40 6.45
N SER A 588 19.04 -12.95 6.77
CA SER A 588 20.28 -13.38 6.12
C SER A 588 20.60 -14.87 6.31
N SER A 589 20.00 -15.51 7.32
CA SER A 589 20.07 -16.96 7.55
C SER A 589 19.25 -17.78 6.55
N LEU A 590 18.23 -17.19 5.91
CA LEU A 590 17.39 -17.85 4.91
C LEU A 590 17.84 -17.51 3.49
N TYR A 591 17.97 -16.22 3.18
CA TYR A 591 18.53 -15.75 1.92
C TYR A 591 19.78 -14.94 2.18
N THR A 592 20.86 -15.25 1.48
CA THR A 592 22.12 -14.51 1.58
C THR A 592 21.87 -13.00 1.50
N ASN A 593 22.33 -12.27 2.52
CA ASN A 593 22.17 -10.81 2.69
C ASN A 593 20.75 -10.32 2.95
N GLY A 594 19.82 -11.20 3.32
CA GLY A 594 18.44 -10.86 3.61
C GLY A 594 17.67 -10.40 2.37
N ARG A 595 16.34 -10.46 2.44
CA ARG A 595 15.47 -10.16 1.31
C ARG A 595 14.23 -9.44 1.76
N LEU A 596 13.95 -8.29 1.14
CA LEU A 596 12.67 -7.63 1.29
C LEU A 596 11.76 -8.08 0.15
N TRP A 597 10.71 -8.80 0.51
CA TRP A 597 9.62 -9.21 -0.35
C TRP A 597 8.48 -8.21 -0.27
N PHE A 598 7.80 -7.99 -1.39
CA PHE A 598 6.60 -7.18 -1.41
C PHE A 598 5.67 -7.58 -2.55
N GLY A 599 4.39 -7.44 -2.28
CA GLY A 599 3.34 -7.62 -3.28
C GLY A 599 3.00 -6.31 -3.94
N GLU A 600 3.22 -6.18 -5.25
CA GLU A 600 2.81 -5.04 -6.05
C GLU A 600 1.73 -5.46 -7.05
N ASP A 601 0.51 -4.98 -6.83
CA ASP A 601 -0.69 -5.41 -7.55
C ASP A 601 -0.86 -6.94 -7.46
N THR A 602 -0.91 -7.65 -8.58
CA THR A 602 -0.97 -9.12 -8.60
C THR A 602 0.41 -9.78 -8.46
N SER A 603 1.49 -9.03 -8.67
CA SER A 603 2.83 -9.57 -8.75
C SER A 603 3.55 -9.56 -7.42
N VAL A 604 4.41 -10.56 -7.22
CA VAL A 604 5.33 -10.63 -6.09
C VAL A 604 6.73 -10.24 -6.55
N LYS A 605 7.38 -9.38 -5.77
CA LYS A 605 8.72 -8.88 -6.04
C LYS A 605 9.59 -9.03 -4.83
N TYR A 606 10.90 -9.03 -5.07
CA TYR A 606 11.87 -8.92 -4.01
C TYR A 606 13.07 -8.10 -4.40
N MET A 607 13.75 -7.59 -3.38
CA MET A 607 15.06 -6.97 -3.50
C MET A 607 15.93 -7.45 -2.33
N MET A 608 17.25 -7.47 -2.52
CA MET A 608 18.13 -7.77 -1.39
C MET A 608 18.03 -6.67 -0.34
N PHE A 609 17.94 -7.06 0.93
CA PHE A 609 17.72 -6.13 2.03
C PHE A 609 18.42 -6.66 3.29
N PRO A 610 19.63 -6.19 3.60
CA PRO A 610 20.41 -6.71 4.72
C PRO A 610 19.77 -6.42 6.07
N ASP A 611 19.77 -7.42 6.94
CA ASP A 611 19.35 -7.32 8.34
C ASP A 611 20.46 -6.80 9.28
N THR A 612 21.58 -6.37 8.72
CA THR A 612 22.71 -5.91 9.53
C THR A 612 22.45 -4.51 10.08
N THR A 613 22.75 -4.32 11.36
CA THR A 613 22.70 -3.01 12.03
C THR A 613 23.89 -2.10 11.67
N SER A 614 24.82 -2.63 10.88
CA SER A 614 26.14 -2.05 10.62
C SER A 614 26.16 -1.37 9.26
N ASN A 615 27.03 -0.36 9.16
CA ASN A 615 27.33 0.34 7.93
C ASN A 615 27.63 -0.68 6.80
N VAL A 616 26.85 -0.68 5.71
CA VAL A 616 26.89 -1.80 4.75
C VAL A 616 27.98 -1.58 3.72
N LYS A 617 29.06 -2.38 3.80
CA LYS A 617 30.09 -2.55 2.75
C LYS A 617 29.40 -2.95 1.48
N GLN A 618 29.96 -2.63 0.31
CA GLN A 618 29.54 -3.35 -0.88
C GLN A 618 29.68 -4.84 -0.59
N ILE A 619 28.54 -5.49 -0.38
CA ILE A 619 28.53 -6.91 -0.14
C ILE A 619 28.79 -7.52 -1.50
N SER A 620 29.91 -8.22 -1.66
CA SER A 620 30.35 -8.76 -2.95
C SER A 620 29.35 -9.77 -3.54
N THR A 621 28.40 -10.24 -2.73
CA THR A 621 27.31 -11.14 -3.09
C THR A 621 25.97 -10.44 -3.32
N PHE A 622 25.93 -9.10 -3.33
CA PHE A 622 24.68 -8.35 -3.51
C PHE A 622 24.32 -8.17 -4.99
N GLU A 623 23.04 -8.36 -5.32
CA GLU A 623 22.47 -8.10 -6.64
C GLU A 623 22.17 -6.60 -6.78
N TYR A 624 23.05 -5.90 -7.49
CA TYR A 624 22.86 -4.51 -7.90
C TYR A 624 22.29 -4.43 -9.31
N VAL A 625 21.54 -3.37 -9.62
CA VAL A 625 21.08 -3.10 -10.99
C VAL A 625 22.30 -3.04 -11.94
N ASP A 626 22.32 -3.91 -12.96
CA ASP A 626 23.40 -3.99 -13.95
C ASP A 626 23.39 -2.80 -14.94
N ASP A 627 24.58 -2.44 -15.46
CA ASP A 627 24.86 -1.27 -16.33
C ASP A 627 24.37 -1.45 -17.79
N SER A 628 23.72 -2.58 -18.12
CA SER A 628 23.36 -2.95 -19.49
C SER A 628 22.11 -2.22 -20.05
N GLY A 629 21.39 -1.46 -19.22
CA GLY A 629 20.09 -0.86 -19.57
C GLY A 629 19.99 0.68 -19.58
N GLY A 630 21.11 1.42 -19.56
CA GLY A 630 21.09 2.85 -19.94
C GLY A 630 20.57 3.88 -18.92
N SER A 631 20.53 3.59 -17.62
CA SER A 631 20.38 4.66 -16.61
C SER A 631 21.13 4.36 -15.28
N PRO A 632 22.47 4.42 -15.27
CA PRO A 632 23.31 4.10 -14.11
C PRO A 632 23.54 5.33 -13.20
N TYR A 633 22.45 5.99 -12.78
CA TYR A 633 22.54 7.18 -11.92
C TYR A 633 21.96 6.90 -10.53
N SER A 634 22.74 7.17 -9.48
CA SER A 634 22.21 7.28 -8.12
C SER A 634 21.58 8.66 -7.96
N GLN A 635 20.24 8.72 -7.98
CA GLN A 635 19.49 9.96 -7.88
C GLN A 635 19.44 10.46 -6.43
N LEU A 636 19.78 11.73 -6.23
CA LEU A 636 19.67 12.42 -4.95
C LEU A 636 18.27 13.05 -4.79
N PRO A 637 17.87 13.40 -3.55
CA PRO A 637 16.63 14.13 -3.29
C PRO A 637 16.52 15.44 -4.09
N ILE A 638 15.29 15.86 -4.39
CA ILE A 638 15.02 17.12 -5.09
C ILE A 638 15.21 18.29 -4.11
N PHE A 639 16.07 19.23 -4.45
CA PHE A 639 16.24 20.49 -3.73
C PHE A 639 15.09 21.45 -4.03
N ARG A 640 14.36 21.87 -2.99
CA ARG A 640 13.10 22.65 -3.09
C ARG A 640 13.05 23.89 -2.19
N LYS A 641 14.12 24.24 -1.49
CA LYS A 641 14.14 25.41 -0.62
C LYS A 641 13.84 26.68 -1.43
N LEU A 642 12.90 27.50 -0.94
CA LEU A 642 12.40 28.69 -1.62
C LEU A 642 11.92 28.39 -3.06
N ALA A 643 11.23 27.27 -3.30
CA ALA A 643 10.79 26.85 -4.64
C ALA A 643 9.91 27.87 -5.39
N ALA A 644 9.29 28.83 -4.68
CA ALA A 644 8.53 29.92 -5.28
C ALA A 644 9.39 31.01 -5.94
N ILE A 645 10.70 31.07 -5.64
CA ILE A 645 11.62 32.11 -6.11
C ILE A 645 12.67 31.51 -7.05
N SER A 646 12.97 32.21 -8.14
CA SER A 646 14.05 31.84 -9.06
C SER A 646 15.41 31.98 -8.39
N LYS A 647 16.24 30.95 -8.49
CA LYS A 647 17.61 30.88 -7.97
C LYS A 647 18.58 30.61 -9.12
N THR A 648 19.86 30.93 -8.94
CA THR A 648 20.90 30.64 -9.91
C THR A 648 21.88 29.62 -9.30
N ALA A 649 21.94 28.41 -9.85
CA ALA A 649 22.89 27.38 -9.48
C ALA A 649 24.28 27.78 -9.99
N LEU A 650 25.29 27.83 -9.12
CA LEU A 650 26.63 28.33 -9.46
C LEU A 650 27.64 27.19 -9.62
N GLY A 651 27.63 26.24 -8.70
CA GLY A 651 28.55 25.11 -8.76
C GLY A 651 28.25 24.05 -7.71
N ILE A 652 28.95 22.92 -7.82
CA ILE A 652 28.94 21.85 -6.84
C ILE A 652 30.37 21.46 -6.53
N ALA A 653 30.74 21.50 -5.25
CA ALA A 653 32.00 20.97 -4.79
C ALA A 653 31.83 19.56 -4.24
N ALA A 654 32.80 18.70 -4.51
CA ALA A 654 32.92 17.40 -3.86
C ALA A 654 34.29 17.25 -3.20
N ILE A 655 34.29 16.61 -2.03
CA ILE A 655 35.50 15.98 -1.49
C ILE A 655 35.44 14.51 -1.89
N THR A 656 36.44 14.05 -2.61
CA THR A 656 36.51 12.69 -3.12
C THR A 656 37.77 11.96 -2.65
N LYS A 657 37.73 10.63 -2.63
CA LYS A 657 38.92 9.78 -2.46
C LYS A 657 39.10 8.87 -3.67
N SER A 658 40.35 8.49 -3.92
CA SER A 658 40.72 7.52 -4.96
C SER A 658 40.15 7.80 -6.36
N CYS A 659 39.89 9.07 -6.70
CA CYS A 659 39.58 9.49 -8.06
C CYS A 659 40.87 9.79 -8.84
N ASP A 660 40.93 9.28 -10.07
CA ASP A 660 41.95 9.55 -11.07
C ASP A 660 41.32 9.71 -12.47
N ALA A 661 42.16 9.69 -13.51
CA ALA A 661 41.70 9.90 -14.89
C ALA A 661 40.76 8.80 -15.41
N ASN A 662 40.87 7.58 -14.89
CA ASN A 662 40.16 6.39 -15.34
C ASN A 662 39.07 5.94 -14.34
N GLU A 663 39.26 6.26 -13.06
CA GLU A 663 38.35 5.91 -11.97
C GLU A 663 37.85 7.20 -11.32
N TYR A 664 36.63 7.63 -11.60
CA TYR A 664 36.14 8.97 -11.24
C TYR A 664 34.63 9.01 -10.98
N ILE A 665 34.14 10.14 -10.47
CA ILE A 665 32.71 10.34 -10.19
C ILE A 665 32.13 11.30 -11.21
N GLU A 666 31.01 10.98 -11.82
CA GLU A 666 30.22 11.89 -12.65
C GLU A 666 29.03 12.46 -11.90
N LEU A 667 28.64 13.69 -12.25
CA LEU A 667 27.52 14.39 -11.63
C LEU A 667 26.58 14.98 -12.68
N TYR A 668 25.29 14.69 -12.50
CA TYR A 668 24.20 15.08 -13.36
C TYR A 668 23.15 15.86 -12.58
N TYR A 669 22.35 16.65 -13.29
CA TYR A 669 21.26 17.44 -12.72
C TYR A 669 20.06 17.53 -13.65
N GLY A 670 18.90 17.81 -13.05
CA GLY A 670 17.62 18.02 -13.70
C GLY A 670 16.91 19.20 -13.05
N LEU A 671 16.33 20.08 -13.86
CA LEU A 671 15.70 21.32 -13.38
C LEU A 671 14.19 21.20 -13.37
N ASN A 672 13.54 21.80 -12.37
CA ASN A 672 12.11 22.08 -12.38
C ASN A 672 11.22 20.84 -12.64
N GLY A 673 11.59 19.70 -12.05
CA GLY A 673 10.88 18.43 -12.20
C GLY A 673 11.36 17.52 -13.35
N ALA A 674 12.34 17.96 -14.14
CA ALA A 674 13.00 17.10 -15.13
C ALA A 674 13.97 16.10 -14.49
N SER A 675 14.11 14.92 -15.10
CA SER A 675 15.06 13.89 -14.67
C SER A 675 16.52 14.37 -14.72
N PRO A 676 17.39 13.92 -13.79
CA PRO A 676 18.76 14.39 -13.70
C PRO A 676 19.70 13.73 -14.72
N THR A 677 19.58 14.12 -15.98
CA THR A 677 20.37 13.57 -17.10
C THR A 677 21.39 14.56 -17.68
N THR A 678 21.41 15.81 -17.22
CA THR A 678 22.32 16.84 -17.74
C THR A 678 23.59 16.89 -16.91
N ALA A 679 24.78 16.78 -17.50
CA ALA A 679 26.04 16.84 -16.75
C ALA A 679 26.32 18.25 -16.17
N VAL A 680 26.84 18.32 -14.94
CA VAL A 680 27.28 19.59 -14.31
C VAL A 680 28.69 19.95 -14.78
N GLY A 681 28.86 21.04 -15.52
CA GLY A 681 30.18 21.52 -15.94
C GLY A 681 30.95 20.50 -16.80
N THR A 682 32.16 20.12 -16.38
CA THR A 682 32.96 19.04 -17.03
C THR A 682 32.40 17.64 -16.76
N GLY A 683 31.33 17.54 -15.97
CA GLY A 683 30.57 16.33 -15.70
C GLY A 683 31.25 15.35 -14.74
N SER A 684 32.47 15.62 -14.25
CA SER A 684 33.22 14.63 -13.46
C SER A 684 34.26 15.16 -12.46
N PHE A 685 34.38 14.49 -11.32
CA PHE A 685 35.43 14.62 -10.30
C PHE A 685 36.51 13.56 -10.52
N LYS A 686 37.63 13.94 -11.15
CA LYS A 686 38.72 13.03 -11.58
C LYS A 686 39.99 13.08 -10.71
N THR A 687 39.95 13.75 -9.57
CA THR A 687 41.14 13.91 -8.71
C THR A 687 40.76 13.88 -7.24
N SER A 688 41.59 13.22 -6.43
CA SER A 688 41.42 13.15 -4.97
C SER A 688 42.74 13.36 -4.21
N PRO A 689 42.70 13.73 -2.90
CA PRO A 689 41.60 14.39 -2.22
C PRO A 689 41.69 15.90 -2.41
N LYS A 690 40.69 16.52 -3.03
CA LYS A 690 40.56 17.98 -3.12
C LYS A 690 39.08 18.36 -3.18
N PRO A 691 38.67 19.51 -2.62
CA PRO A 691 37.42 20.12 -3.04
C PRO A 691 37.56 20.44 -4.53
N THR A 692 36.89 19.65 -5.37
CA THR A 692 36.81 19.87 -6.81
C THR A 692 35.45 20.45 -7.09
N THR A 693 35.40 21.58 -7.79
CA THR A 693 34.13 22.28 -8.09
C THR A 693 33.77 22.09 -9.54
N LEU A 694 32.58 21.54 -9.78
CA LEU A 694 31.92 21.54 -11.08
C LEU A 694 31.06 22.79 -11.17
N LEU A 695 31.35 23.66 -12.14
CA LEU A 695 30.62 24.91 -12.33
C LEU A 695 29.45 24.71 -13.29
N PHE A 696 28.31 25.33 -12.98
CA PHE A 696 27.21 25.43 -13.93
C PHE A 696 27.54 26.47 -14.99
N ASN A 697 27.33 26.12 -16.26
CA ASN A 697 27.52 27.03 -17.39
C ASN A 697 28.86 27.80 -17.32
N SER A 698 29.94 27.07 -17.02
CA SER A 698 31.29 27.62 -16.86
C SER A 698 31.41 28.78 -15.85
N GLY A 699 30.57 28.78 -14.80
CA GLY A 699 30.55 29.78 -13.73
C GLY A 699 29.55 30.91 -13.92
N LEU A 700 28.86 30.98 -15.06
CA LEU A 700 27.76 31.93 -15.28
C LEU A 700 26.47 31.50 -14.55
N GLY A 701 26.41 30.22 -14.17
CA GLY A 701 25.29 29.63 -13.47
C GLY A 701 24.09 29.29 -14.35
N THR A 702 23.13 28.58 -13.74
CA THR A 702 21.90 28.11 -14.40
C THR A 702 20.69 28.41 -13.52
N VAL A 703 19.63 28.99 -14.08
CA VAL A 703 18.42 29.36 -13.32
C VAL A 703 17.58 28.12 -12.98
N PHE A 704 17.09 28.05 -11.74
CA PHE A 704 16.25 26.94 -11.25
C PHE A 704 15.24 27.40 -10.19
N TYR A 705 14.10 26.70 -10.12
CA TYR A 705 13.14 26.77 -9.01
C TYR A 705 13.30 25.56 -8.09
N THR A 706 13.38 24.38 -8.69
CA THR A 706 13.79 23.12 -8.07
C THR A 706 14.90 22.48 -8.88
N ILE A 707 15.78 21.70 -8.24
CA ILE A 707 16.88 21.00 -8.91
C ILE A 707 17.09 19.63 -8.27
N GLN A 708 17.26 18.60 -9.09
CA GLN A 708 17.60 17.25 -8.66
C GLN A 708 18.99 16.89 -9.17
N PHE A 709 19.74 16.13 -8.40
CA PHE A 709 21.08 15.67 -8.76
C PHE A 709 21.12 14.16 -8.93
N ALA A 710 22.09 13.67 -9.70
CA ALA A 710 22.41 12.27 -9.71
C ALA A 710 23.91 12.03 -9.92
N ILE A 711 24.42 10.96 -9.33
CA ILE A 711 25.84 10.62 -9.32
C ILE A 711 26.05 9.29 -10.04
N ARG A 712 27.13 9.18 -10.82
CA ARG A 712 27.60 7.91 -11.39
C ARG A 712 29.06 7.69 -11.01
N LEU A 713 29.43 6.50 -10.58
CA LEU A 713 30.83 6.15 -10.33
C LEU A 713 31.37 5.40 -11.56
N ILE A 714 32.48 5.89 -12.10
CA ILE A 714 33.17 5.30 -13.24
C ILE A 714 34.35 4.47 -12.72
N ARG A 715 34.39 3.21 -13.14
CA ARG A 715 35.49 2.29 -12.89
C ARG A 715 36.33 2.13 -14.16
N GLY A 716 37.64 2.08 -13.98
CA GLY A 716 38.60 1.78 -15.04
C GLY A 716 38.86 0.29 -15.16
N SER A 717 39.66 -0.11 -16.14
CA SER A 717 39.98 -1.52 -16.41
C SER A 717 40.92 -2.18 -15.41
N THR A 718 41.58 -1.41 -14.55
CA THR A 718 42.65 -1.90 -13.66
C THR A 718 42.16 -2.22 -12.23
N ASN A 719 40.90 -1.95 -11.88
CA ASN A 719 40.26 -2.23 -10.58
C ASN A 719 41.10 -1.87 -9.34
N THR A 720 42.06 -0.95 -9.50
CA THR A 720 43.13 -0.69 -8.53
C THR A 720 42.83 0.54 -7.70
N ASN A 721 41.96 1.44 -8.18
CA ASN A 721 41.25 2.46 -7.42
C ASN A 721 39.74 2.18 -7.33
N SER A 722 39.04 2.87 -6.45
CA SER A 722 37.65 3.18 -6.78
C SER A 722 37.30 4.54 -6.22
N PRO A 723 36.54 5.31 -7.00
CA PRO A 723 36.19 6.65 -6.62
C PRO A 723 35.23 6.63 -5.43
N GLU A 724 35.49 7.43 -4.42
CA GLU A 724 34.64 7.59 -3.22
C GLU A 724 34.19 9.05 -3.10
N LEU A 725 32.93 9.26 -2.72
CA LEU A 725 32.38 10.58 -2.41
C LEU A 725 32.28 10.74 -0.89
N GLU A 726 33.01 11.69 -0.33
CA GLU A 726 33.03 11.96 1.12
C GLU A 726 32.08 13.10 1.50
N SER A 727 31.97 14.11 0.64
CA SER A 727 31.06 15.23 0.83
C SER A 727 30.69 15.83 -0.51
N LEU A 728 29.46 16.34 -0.60
CA LEU A 728 28.96 17.10 -1.74
C LEU A 728 28.35 18.40 -1.21
N MET A 729 28.67 19.52 -1.85
CA MET A 729 28.24 20.86 -1.46
C MET A 729 27.67 21.60 -2.66
N PHE A 730 26.51 22.22 -2.50
CA PHE A 730 25.84 22.96 -3.56
C PHE A 730 25.91 24.47 -3.33
N TYR A 731 26.40 25.20 -4.33
CA TYR A 731 26.46 26.65 -4.33
C TYR A 731 25.35 27.23 -5.22
N TYR A 732 24.52 28.10 -4.65
CA TYR A 732 23.51 28.84 -5.41
C TYR A 732 23.39 30.28 -4.92
N LEU A 733 22.82 31.12 -5.79
CA LEU A 733 22.48 32.49 -5.51
C LEU A 733 20.95 32.65 -5.54
N PRO A 734 20.28 33.02 -4.44
CA PRO A 734 18.88 33.43 -4.50
C PRO A 734 18.80 34.77 -5.24
N THR A 735 17.98 34.82 -6.30
CA THR A 735 17.83 36.01 -7.15
C THR A 735 16.41 36.54 -7.02
N PRO A 736 16.06 37.26 -5.93
CA PRO A 736 14.74 37.86 -5.82
C PRO A 736 14.57 38.97 -6.88
N THR A 737 13.34 39.18 -7.32
CA THR A 737 12.98 40.27 -8.23
C THR A 737 13.32 41.61 -7.56
N ARG A 738 13.92 42.55 -8.31
CA ARG A 738 14.26 43.88 -7.79
C ARG A 738 12.97 44.63 -7.43
N ILE A 739 12.86 45.03 -6.16
CA ILE A 739 11.77 45.85 -5.66
C ILE A 739 12.18 47.33 -5.75
N SER A 740 11.29 48.19 -6.21
CA SER A 740 11.54 49.63 -6.33
C SER A 740 10.95 50.44 -5.18
N GLY A 741 11.69 51.47 -4.76
CA GLY A 741 11.22 52.52 -3.87
C GLY A 741 11.29 53.88 -4.54
N TRP A 742 10.46 54.82 -4.12
CA TRP A 742 10.46 56.18 -4.62
C TRP A 742 10.39 57.19 -3.49
N VAL A 743 11.23 58.21 -3.58
CA VAL A 743 11.14 59.40 -2.73
C VAL A 743 10.72 60.57 -3.60
N CYS A 744 9.63 61.23 -3.21
CA CYS A 744 9.13 62.42 -3.91
C CYS A 744 8.72 63.50 -2.93
N ASN A 745 8.91 64.77 -3.30
CA ASN A 745 8.45 65.90 -2.50
C ASN A 745 7.14 66.42 -3.11
N ILE A 746 6.02 66.18 -2.42
CA ILE A 746 4.69 66.54 -2.87
C ILE A 746 4.45 68.02 -2.60
N GLU A 747 4.06 68.76 -3.61
CA GLU A 747 3.69 70.16 -3.51
C GLU A 747 2.30 70.29 -2.88
N ALA A 748 2.19 71.06 -1.80
CA ALA A 748 0.96 71.40 -1.10
C ALA A 748 0.89 72.92 -0.92
N ILE A 749 0.25 73.60 -1.87
CA ILE A 749 0.16 75.07 -1.92
C ILE A 749 -1.30 75.54 -2.11
N GLY A 750 -1.62 76.72 -1.58
CA GLY A 750 -2.94 77.34 -1.69
C GLY A 750 -4.05 76.58 -0.95
N GLU A 751 -5.30 76.80 -1.37
CA GLU A 751 -6.52 76.31 -0.70
C GLU A 751 -6.66 74.76 -0.67
N TYR A 752 -5.80 74.02 -1.38
CA TYR A 752 -5.85 72.54 -1.46
C TYR A 752 -4.71 71.84 -0.68
N ALA A 753 -3.89 72.59 0.06
CA ALA A 753 -2.76 72.03 0.82
C ALA A 753 -3.23 71.01 1.87
N ASP A 754 -4.27 71.36 2.65
CA ASP A 754 -4.83 70.48 3.70
C ASP A 754 -5.44 69.20 3.13
N GLN A 755 -6.11 69.29 1.98
CA GLN A 755 -6.69 68.12 1.30
C GLN A 755 -5.60 67.19 0.76
N THR A 756 -4.52 67.75 0.20
CA THR A 756 -3.39 66.97 -0.31
C THR A 756 -2.74 66.18 0.82
N PHE A 757 -2.54 66.79 1.99
CA PHE A 757 -1.99 66.09 3.16
C PHE A 757 -2.93 64.99 3.66
N THR A 758 -4.25 65.28 3.74
CA THR A 758 -5.28 64.30 4.13
C THR A 758 -5.35 63.09 3.19
N ASP A 759 -5.17 63.32 1.88
CA ASP A 759 -5.16 62.26 0.89
C ASP A 759 -4.00 61.28 1.12
N PHE A 760 -2.81 61.78 1.47
CA PHE A 760 -1.65 60.94 1.77
C PHE A 760 -1.76 60.24 3.13
N GLU A 761 -2.32 60.87 4.17
CA GLU A 761 -2.64 60.18 5.44
C GLU A 761 -3.63 59.03 5.21
N THR A 762 -4.66 59.25 4.40
CA THR A 762 -5.63 58.20 4.06
C THR A 762 -4.94 57.03 3.37
N ILE A 763 -4.01 57.31 2.45
CA ILE A 763 -3.23 56.27 1.76
C ILE A 763 -2.29 55.55 2.74
N LEU A 764 -1.66 56.27 3.67
CA LEU A 764 -0.81 55.69 4.72
C LEU A 764 -1.58 54.72 5.62
N ASP A 765 -2.79 55.12 6.01
CA ASP A 765 -3.65 54.39 6.94
C ASP A 765 -4.38 53.21 6.27
N THR A 766 -4.38 53.15 4.94
CA THR A 766 -5.00 52.03 4.23
C THR A 766 -4.09 50.79 4.31
N ASN A 767 -4.64 49.64 4.72
CA ASN A 767 -3.92 48.35 4.76
C ASN A 767 -3.81 47.67 3.38
N THR A 768 -4.12 48.35 2.28
CA THR A 768 -4.08 47.82 0.91
C THR A 768 -3.05 48.56 0.07
N LEU A 769 -2.46 47.87 -0.91
CA LEU A 769 -1.55 48.50 -1.88
C LEU A 769 -2.31 49.46 -2.79
N VAL A 770 -1.64 50.52 -3.25
CA VAL A 770 -2.19 51.51 -4.16
C VAL A 770 -1.40 51.56 -5.47
N ALA A 771 -2.09 51.81 -6.58
CA ALA A 771 -1.46 51.98 -7.87
C ALA A 771 -0.70 53.32 -7.94
N PHE A 772 0.57 53.25 -8.32
CA PHE A 772 1.47 54.39 -8.45
C PHE A 772 2.07 54.47 -9.85
N TYR A 773 1.96 55.64 -10.47
CA TYR A 773 2.53 55.96 -11.77
C TYR A 773 3.57 57.07 -11.58
N PRO A 774 4.87 56.75 -11.49
CA PRO A 774 5.92 57.73 -11.28
C PRO A 774 6.05 58.73 -12.43
N SER A 775 5.56 58.37 -13.63
CA SER A 775 5.54 59.22 -14.80
C SER A 775 4.40 60.26 -14.80
N GLY A 776 3.41 60.10 -13.92
CA GLY A 776 2.19 60.91 -13.92
C GLY A 776 1.17 60.56 -15.01
N ASP A 777 1.46 59.56 -15.85
CA ASP A 777 0.60 59.11 -16.95
C ASP A 777 0.07 57.71 -16.65
N THR A 778 -1.26 57.59 -16.53
CA THR A 778 -1.93 56.32 -16.19
C THR A 778 -1.85 55.28 -17.31
N ASN A 779 -1.40 55.65 -18.52
CA ASN A 779 -1.17 54.72 -19.63
C ASN A 779 0.25 54.13 -19.64
N LYS A 780 1.10 54.54 -18.69
CA LYS A 780 2.48 54.04 -18.54
C LYS A 780 2.59 53.09 -17.35
N THR A 781 3.79 52.57 -17.12
CA THR A 781 4.05 51.57 -16.07
C THR A 781 3.52 52.00 -14.70
N SER A 782 2.63 51.17 -14.14
CA SER A 782 2.14 51.26 -12.77
C SER A 782 2.93 50.34 -11.84
N TYR A 783 3.02 50.71 -10.58
CA TYR A 783 3.56 49.89 -9.50
C TYR A 783 2.55 49.81 -8.35
N ASN A 784 2.43 48.64 -7.73
CA ASN A 784 1.64 48.49 -6.51
C ASN A 784 2.53 48.84 -5.32
N VAL A 785 2.27 49.99 -4.70
CA VAL A 785 3.13 50.53 -3.65
C VAL A 785 2.36 50.72 -2.35
N LYS A 786 3.10 50.74 -1.25
CA LYS A 786 2.65 51.25 0.04
C LYS A 786 3.39 52.55 0.34
N LEU A 787 2.69 53.52 0.93
CA LEU A 787 3.32 54.68 1.53
C LEU A 787 3.91 54.27 2.88
N THR A 788 5.23 54.40 3.05
CA THR A 788 5.93 53.92 4.26
C THR A 788 6.41 55.04 5.16
N GLN A 789 6.60 56.24 4.60
CA GLN A 789 7.02 57.40 5.37
C GLN A 789 6.42 58.68 4.80
N MET A 790 5.90 59.52 5.69
CA MET A 790 5.56 60.93 5.47
C MET A 790 5.74 61.68 6.81
N PRO A 791 5.97 63.00 6.82
CA PRO A 791 5.98 63.77 8.06
C PRO A 791 4.60 63.75 8.73
N SER A 792 4.54 63.93 10.05
CA SER A 792 3.27 64.09 10.75
C SER A 792 2.67 65.48 10.51
N ARG A 793 1.34 65.57 10.45
CA ARG A 793 0.63 66.84 10.25
C ARG A 793 0.97 67.89 11.31
N ALA A 794 1.02 67.48 12.57
CA ALA A 794 1.36 68.37 13.69
C ALA A 794 2.75 69.03 13.50
N TRP A 795 3.75 68.24 13.07
CA TRP A 795 5.09 68.76 12.81
C TRP A 795 5.13 69.70 11.60
N TRP A 796 4.36 69.40 10.55
CA TRP A 796 4.25 70.24 9.35
C TRP A 796 3.62 71.61 9.66
N GLU A 797 2.54 71.62 10.43
CA GLU A 797 1.85 72.84 10.86
C GLU A 797 2.73 73.70 11.79
N GLU A 798 3.50 73.06 12.70
CA GLU A 798 4.43 73.74 13.62
C GLU A 798 5.58 74.47 12.91
N GLN A 799 6.02 73.99 11.74
CA GLN A 799 7.05 74.64 10.90
C GLN A 799 6.50 75.82 10.08
N GLY A 800 5.22 76.21 10.27
CA GLY A 800 4.57 77.27 9.49
C GLY A 800 4.06 76.82 8.12
N GLY A 801 4.04 75.52 7.84
CA GLY A 801 3.62 74.94 6.57
C GLY A 801 2.09 74.94 6.39
N ARG A 802 1.52 76.02 5.85
CA ARG A 802 0.22 75.96 5.14
C ARG A 802 0.39 76.05 3.61
N GLU A 803 1.62 76.34 3.17
CA GLU A 803 2.05 76.32 1.77
C GLU A 803 3.51 75.84 1.72
N GLY A 804 3.82 74.81 0.92
CA GLY A 804 5.16 74.25 0.80
C GLY A 804 5.20 72.89 0.10
N ALA A 805 6.26 72.10 0.33
CA ALA A 805 6.32 70.71 -0.11
C ALA A 805 6.78 69.78 1.02
N PHE A 806 6.21 68.57 1.08
CA PHE A 806 6.58 67.54 2.05
C PHE A 806 7.06 66.26 1.38
N GLN A 807 8.03 65.58 1.99
CA GLN A 807 8.62 64.37 1.43
C GLN A 807 7.78 63.14 1.77
N VAL A 808 7.58 62.27 0.79
CA VAL A 808 6.95 60.97 0.95
C VAL A 808 7.84 59.86 0.40
N VAL A 809 7.76 58.69 1.03
CA VAL A 809 8.47 57.47 0.63
C VAL A 809 7.45 56.39 0.28
N LEU A 810 7.51 55.93 -0.96
CA LEU A 810 6.66 54.87 -1.51
C LEU A 810 7.52 53.63 -1.74
N GLU A 811 7.05 52.46 -1.34
CA GLU A 811 7.74 51.19 -1.49
C GLU A 811 6.85 50.19 -2.22
N GLU A 812 7.34 49.60 -3.29
CA GLU A 812 6.73 48.41 -3.88
C GLU A 812 6.79 47.26 -2.86
N ILE A 813 5.69 46.54 -2.68
CA ILE A 813 5.64 45.40 -1.76
C ILE A 813 5.62 44.13 -2.60
N PHE A 814 6.48 43.17 -2.24
CA PHE A 814 6.51 41.85 -2.86
C PHE A 814 5.21 41.10 -2.58
N GLU A 815 4.51 40.66 -3.62
CA GLU A 815 3.55 39.55 -3.51
C GLU A 815 4.32 38.26 -3.76
N GLY A 816 4.72 37.59 -2.67
CA GLY A 816 5.22 36.22 -2.75
C GLY A 816 5.38 35.57 -1.40
#